data_AF-A0A7Y9K0N1-F1
#
_entry.id   AF-A0A7Y9K0N1-F1
#
_cell.length_a   1.000
_cell.length_b   1.000
_cell.length_c   1.000
_cell.angle_alpha   90.00
_cell.angle_beta   90.00
_cell.angle_gamma   90.00
#
_symmetry.space_group_name_H-M   'P 1'
#
loop_
_entity.id
_entity.type
_entity.pdbx_description
1 polymer ?
#
loop_
_entity_poly.entity_id
_entity_poly.type
_entity_poly.pdbx_seq_one_letter_code
_entity_poly.pdbx_strand_id
1 'polypeptide(L)'
;MRLETVYARFYKSFNFDSVRKSHPGAKPEAWDLIAGDFYPYVTIAIDPRITAVVGANESGKSHLLGAIKSAITGNDIEQRDLCRYSPFFSVERGMTSWPHLGLKWSSLNAEEVASLRSAAPEAPADFSTFHMFREGPDVLRLFFPRKNGAPTEVGLTGAAARSFGRDFLPLPFEIKAGVGLPNAVPLAWLRDEIEPSSALATRRGRAALLEAGAFVLDNLPADAQQFAGIASTLFPRISGYRTSRGAAVADEDPKALGLARDLLVRLALIDPERLADLAKAIDDGDDGHANALVARINHQLARHLNFPKFWVQDRDFAIKVSPRDVDLVFTIQDRTGTEYTFAERSHGLKYFLSYLIQAQTREPSADRAEILLMDEPDAFLSAEAQQDLLKIFDNFAHPEGDTRPVQVIYVTHSPFLLDKNRAERIRVLQKGRASEGTRVIRNASRNHYEPLRSAFGAFVGETAFIGSCNLLVEGAADQVLLAGASRLIRAGASPGRGDSLDLNRIVIVPCGSAGQMPYTVYLIRGRDTEKPPVIALLDADPAGRDAAKALRGGEKRIGRLIKPEYVLDVATAVEPDVNGRVPVEIEDLVPTPLAVRAANEYFLEIEEFRGERPAAFTIQELPSTLSADESVFDALNTLAKARGRHIDKIGFARAVIGICEKEGAEDIDVAAFLTRMRPLFRKLTETQRAAERDASKARISSLVDRLQSNFRRDHPDVATTEQALHLLEDVADVLDDSREADAVRTRLLQLRRDFALDDHETLTIDRYDVFLVELAGLKHSFEHVEGQQSDVVAKNDIAAPETKTIAKKARTARKTQANEGQIRTPRASTPRRKATDKSKPGIDS
;
A
#
# COMPACT_ATOMS: atom_id res chain seq x y z
N MET A 1 -14.25 2.84 -25.01
CA MET A 1 -14.62 4.09 -24.32
C MET A 1 -13.96 4.12 -22.93
N ARG A 2 -13.56 5.31 -22.44
CA ARG A 2 -13.04 5.55 -21.08
C ARG A 2 -13.57 6.88 -20.53
N LEU A 3 -13.73 6.98 -19.21
CA LEU A 3 -14.09 8.23 -18.54
C LEU A 3 -12.84 9.11 -18.38
N GLU A 4 -12.88 10.35 -18.86
CA GLU A 4 -11.73 11.27 -18.84
C GLU A 4 -11.93 12.43 -17.87
N THR A 5 -13.18 12.85 -17.65
CA THR A 5 -13.49 14.01 -16.79
C THR A 5 -14.90 13.89 -16.22
N VAL A 6 -15.07 14.25 -14.95
CA VAL A 6 -16.37 14.40 -14.28
C VAL A 6 -16.65 15.87 -14.06
N TYR A 7 -17.88 16.27 -14.35
CA TYR A 7 -18.40 17.61 -14.14
C TYR A 7 -19.55 17.53 -13.14
N ALA A 8 -19.49 18.29 -12.05
CA ALA A 8 -20.58 18.40 -11.10
C ALA A 8 -20.92 19.87 -10.83
N ARG A 9 -22.21 20.22 -10.93
CA ARG A 9 -22.74 21.48 -10.37
C ARG A 9 -24.10 21.24 -9.73
N PHE A 10 -24.37 21.97 -8.66
CA PHE A 10 -25.60 21.89 -7.85
C PHE A 10 -25.95 20.47 -7.33
N TYR A 11 -24.96 19.61 -7.07
CA TYR A 11 -25.18 18.25 -6.54
C TYR A 11 -24.52 18.06 -5.18
N LYS A 12 -25.34 17.84 -4.14
CA LYS A 12 -24.95 17.61 -2.74
C LYS A 12 -23.97 18.66 -2.21
N SER A 13 -22.67 18.39 -2.21
CA SER A 13 -21.63 19.36 -1.80
C SER A 13 -21.07 20.20 -2.96
N PHE A 14 -21.25 19.79 -4.21
CA PHE A 14 -20.76 20.51 -5.40
C PHE A 14 -21.71 21.66 -5.75
N ASN A 15 -21.25 22.90 -5.68
CA ASN A 15 -22.01 24.08 -6.12
C ASN A 15 -21.65 24.46 -7.56
N PHE A 16 -20.74 25.41 -7.77
CA PHE A 16 -20.11 25.74 -9.06
C PHE A 16 -18.65 26.17 -8.81
N ASP A 17 -17.78 26.13 -9.81
CA ASP A 17 -16.37 26.51 -9.64
C ASP A 17 -16.24 28.04 -9.48
N SER A 18 -16.31 28.51 -8.23
CA SER A 18 -16.15 29.92 -7.83
C SER A 18 -14.84 30.53 -8.32
N VAL A 19 -13.76 29.73 -8.35
CA VAL A 19 -12.42 30.16 -8.77
C VAL A 19 -12.40 30.37 -10.28
N ARG A 20 -12.99 29.45 -11.06
CA ARG A 20 -13.16 29.64 -12.50
C ARG A 20 -14.13 30.78 -12.82
N LYS A 21 -15.20 30.98 -12.04
CA LYS A 21 -16.16 32.10 -12.26
C LYS A 21 -15.55 33.48 -11.99
N SER A 22 -14.58 33.58 -11.08
CA SER A 22 -13.93 34.84 -10.69
C SER A 22 -12.61 35.15 -11.43
N HIS A 23 -12.06 34.19 -12.17
CA HIS A 23 -10.79 34.37 -12.88
C HIS A 23 -10.94 35.27 -14.13
N PRO A 24 -10.24 36.41 -14.26
CA PRO A 24 -10.50 37.39 -15.33
C PRO A 24 -10.38 36.87 -16.77
N GLY A 25 -9.50 35.88 -17.01
CA GLY A 25 -9.32 35.25 -18.32
C GLY A 25 -10.26 34.06 -18.59
N ALA A 26 -11.22 33.76 -17.72
CA ALA A 26 -12.09 32.59 -17.88
C ALA A 26 -13.10 32.77 -19.02
N LYS A 27 -13.09 31.83 -19.96
CA LYS A 27 -14.12 31.72 -21.00
C LYS A 27 -15.18 30.68 -20.58
N PRO A 28 -16.48 30.97 -20.77
CA PRO A 28 -17.53 29.98 -20.57
C PRO A 28 -17.58 29.01 -21.76
N GLU A 29 -17.78 27.72 -21.49
CA GLU A 29 -18.19 26.75 -22.50
C GLU A 29 -19.71 26.75 -22.64
N ALA A 30 -20.23 26.21 -23.75
CA ALA A 30 -21.67 26.20 -24.04
C ALA A 30 -22.53 25.55 -22.93
N TRP A 31 -21.99 24.53 -22.25
CA TRP A 31 -22.64 23.87 -21.11
C TRP A 31 -22.54 24.65 -19.80
N ASP A 32 -21.54 25.53 -19.62
CA ASP A 32 -21.39 26.30 -18.38
C ASP A 32 -22.47 27.38 -18.21
N LEU A 33 -23.16 27.77 -19.28
CA LEU A 33 -24.19 28.79 -19.26
C LEU A 33 -25.57 28.25 -18.81
N ILE A 34 -26.30 29.03 -18.01
CA ILE A 34 -27.71 28.82 -17.68
C ILE A 34 -28.42 30.17 -17.83
N ALA A 35 -29.44 30.24 -18.69
CA ALA A 35 -30.16 31.49 -19.03
C ALA A 35 -29.25 32.67 -19.50
N GLY A 36 -28.01 32.39 -19.91
CA GLY A 36 -26.98 33.37 -20.26
C GLY A 36 -25.95 33.62 -19.15
N ASP A 37 -26.24 33.27 -17.90
CA ASP A 37 -25.33 33.42 -16.77
C ASP A 37 -24.29 32.29 -16.69
N PHE A 38 -23.05 32.66 -16.34
CA PHE A 38 -21.92 31.73 -16.23
C PHE A 38 -21.93 30.97 -14.91
N TYR A 39 -22.14 29.65 -14.94
CA TYR A 39 -22.10 28.76 -13.78
C TYR A 39 -21.18 27.55 -14.05
N PRO A 40 -19.85 27.75 -14.03
CA PRO A 40 -18.90 26.72 -14.44
C PRO A 40 -18.97 25.47 -13.57
N TYR A 41 -18.92 24.30 -14.19
CA TYR A 41 -18.89 23.03 -13.48
C TYR A 41 -17.60 22.85 -12.66
N VAL A 42 -17.74 22.30 -11.44
CA VAL A 42 -16.58 21.76 -10.72
C VAL A 42 -16.08 20.55 -11.51
N THR A 43 -14.82 20.60 -11.93
CA THR A 43 -14.26 19.71 -12.95
C THR A 43 -13.15 18.83 -12.36
N ILE A 44 -13.34 17.51 -12.40
CA ILE A 44 -12.39 16.51 -11.89
C ILE A 44 -11.90 15.67 -13.07
N ALA A 45 -10.62 15.80 -13.45
CA ALA A 45 -10.00 14.91 -14.42
C ALA A 45 -9.84 13.49 -13.85
N ILE A 46 -10.04 12.47 -14.66
CA ILE A 46 -9.95 11.06 -14.30
C ILE A 46 -8.77 10.44 -15.05
N ASP A 47 -7.92 9.69 -14.36
CA ASP A 47 -6.83 8.91 -14.95
C ASP A 47 -7.39 7.69 -15.72
N PRO A 48 -6.86 7.34 -16.91
CA PRO A 48 -7.38 6.26 -17.75
C PRO A 48 -7.22 4.84 -17.16
N ARG A 49 -6.61 4.69 -15.99
CA ARG A 49 -6.35 3.42 -15.29
C ARG A 49 -6.83 3.46 -13.84
N ILE A 50 -6.25 4.34 -13.00
CA ILE A 50 -6.53 4.42 -11.56
C ILE A 50 -6.56 5.88 -11.11
N THR A 51 -7.68 6.32 -10.53
CA THR A 51 -7.83 7.64 -9.91
C THR A 51 -8.05 7.50 -8.40
N ALA A 52 -7.17 8.10 -7.62
CA ALA A 52 -7.27 8.16 -6.16
C ALA A 52 -7.79 9.56 -5.74
N VAL A 53 -8.89 9.63 -5.00
CA VAL A 53 -9.53 10.90 -4.62
C VAL A 53 -9.50 11.09 -3.11
N VAL A 54 -8.89 12.18 -2.64
CA VAL A 54 -8.52 12.35 -1.22
C VAL A 54 -8.82 13.75 -0.71
N GLY A 55 -9.03 13.87 0.61
CA GLY A 55 -9.27 15.14 1.29
C GLY A 55 -10.12 15.01 2.56
N ALA A 56 -10.11 16.08 3.37
CA ALA A 56 -10.80 16.21 4.65
C ALA A 56 -12.28 15.79 4.65
N ASN A 57 -12.85 15.64 5.84
CA ASN A 57 -14.27 15.31 6.02
C ASN A 57 -15.13 16.38 5.34
N GLU A 58 -16.29 15.99 4.81
CA GLU A 58 -17.22 16.87 4.09
C GLU A 58 -16.66 17.50 2.78
N SER A 59 -15.46 17.12 2.32
CA SER A 59 -14.88 17.61 1.05
C SER A 59 -15.66 17.23 -0.21
N GLY A 60 -16.57 16.25 -0.14
CA GLY A 60 -17.39 15.79 -1.27
C GLY A 60 -16.91 14.52 -1.97
N LYS A 61 -15.97 13.78 -1.37
CA LYS A 61 -15.44 12.49 -1.86
C LYS A 61 -16.53 11.50 -2.29
N SER A 62 -17.31 10.96 -1.36
CA SER A 62 -18.40 9.99 -1.62
C SER A 62 -19.46 10.54 -2.59
N HIS A 63 -19.70 11.86 -2.56
CA HIS A 63 -20.57 12.53 -3.54
C HIS A 63 -20.01 12.43 -4.97
N LEU A 64 -18.69 12.44 -5.19
CA LEU A 64 -18.12 12.27 -6.54
C LEU A 64 -18.46 10.90 -7.13
N LEU A 65 -18.38 9.83 -6.34
CA LEU A 65 -18.73 8.47 -6.79
C LEU A 65 -20.22 8.37 -7.12
N GLY A 66 -21.08 8.92 -6.26
CA GLY A 66 -22.51 9.03 -6.55
C GLY A 66 -22.80 9.85 -7.82
N ALA A 67 -22.10 10.97 -8.03
CA ALA A 67 -22.23 11.78 -9.23
C ALA A 67 -21.85 10.99 -10.50
N ILE A 68 -20.77 10.20 -10.47
CA ILE A 68 -20.38 9.31 -11.58
C ILE A 68 -21.47 8.26 -11.83
N LYS A 69 -21.90 7.54 -10.79
CA LYS A 69 -22.89 6.45 -10.88
C LYS A 69 -24.23 6.93 -11.43
N SER A 70 -24.75 8.05 -10.93
CA SER A 70 -26.00 8.66 -11.41
C SER A 70 -25.85 9.22 -12.84
N ALA A 71 -24.71 9.85 -13.17
CA ALA A 71 -24.47 10.40 -14.50
C ALA A 71 -24.33 9.32 -15.59
N ILE A 72 -23.75 8.16 -15.27
CA ILE A 72 -23.73 7.02 -16.19
C ILE A 72 -25.14 6.45 -16.34
N THR A 73 -25.72 5.95 -15.25
CA THR A 73 -26.94 5.11 -15.27
C THR A 73 -28.23 5.85 -15.62
N GLY A 74 -28.28 7.17 -15.36
CA GLY A 74 -29.51 7.96 -15.44
C GLY A 74 -30.48 7.72 -14.26
N ASN A 75 -30.07 6.93 -13.27
CA ASN A 75 -30.83 6.65 -12.05
C ASN A 75 -30.30 7.53 -10.90
N ASP A 76 -31.00 7.53 -9.76
CA ASP A 76 -30.55 8.16 -8.51
C ASP A 76 -30.22 9.66 -8.66
N ILE A 77 -31.00 10.38 -9.48
CA ILE A 77 -30.98 11.84 -9.64
C ILE A 77 -32.28 12.41 -9.04
N GLU A 78 -32.25 12.78 -7.75
CA GLU A 78 -33.42 13.33 -7.05
C GLU A 78 -33.28 14.84 -6.76
N GLN A 79 -34.41 15.55 -6.62
CA GLN A 79 -34.40 16.96 -6.19
C GLN A 79 -33.82 17.16 -4.79
N ARG A 80 -33.90 16.16 -3.90
CA ARG A 80 -33.27 16.21 -2.56
C ARG A 80 -31.74 16.31 -2.62
N ASP A 81 -31.14 15.90 -3.74
CA ASP A 81 -29.70 15.93 -3.97
C ASP A 81 -29.23 17.28 -4.54
N LEU A 82 -30.14 18.24 -4.76
CA LEU A 82 -29.81 19.61 -5.16
C LEU A 82 -28.97 20.27 -4.06
N CYS A 83 -27.82 20.86 -4.44
CA CYS A 83 -26.91 21.50 -3.49
C CYS A 83 -27.62 22.66 -2.77
N ARG A 84 -27.61 22.65 -1.43
CA ARG A 84 -28.23 23.69 -0.59
C ARG A 84 -27.57 25.08 -0.71
N TYR A 85 -26.40 25.15 -1.35
CA TYR A 85 -25.73 26.42 -1.68
C TYR A 85 -26.00 26.89 -3.12
N SER A 86 -26.77 26.13 -3.89
CA SER A 86 -27.18 26.51 -5.26
C SER A 86 -28.08 27.76 -5.21
N PRO A 87 -27.89 28.74 -6.11
CA PRO A 87 -28.83 29.84 -6.28
C PRO A 87 -30.21 29.36 -6.78
N PHE A 88 -30.29 28.12 -7.27
CA PHE A 88 -31.52 27.47 -7.72
C PHE A 88 -32.19 26.59 -6.64
N PHE A 89 -31.69 26.61 -5.39
CA PHE A 89 -32.33 25.93 -4.27
C PHE A 89 -33.49 26.80 -3.73
N SER A 90 -34.67 26.66 -4.34
CA SER A 90 -35.87 27.43 -3.99
C SER A 90 -37.07 26.54 -3.65
N VAL A 91 -38.00 27.09 -2.86
CA VAL A 91 -39.32 26.52 -2.56
C VAL A 91 -40.45 27.25 -3.30
N GLU A 92 -40.13 28.23 -4.15
CA GLU A 92 -41.11 29.01 -4.89
C GLU A 92 -41.76 28.21 -6.02
N ARG A 93 -43.06 28.43 -6.20
CA ARG A 93 -43.91 27.65 -7.11
C ARG A 93 -43.43 27.78 -8.56
N GLY A 94 -42.88 26.69 -9.10
CA GLY A 94 -42.40 26.59 -10.47
C GLY A 94 -40.88 26.79 -10.63
N MET A 95 -40.15 27.15 -9.57
CA MET A 95 -38.68 27.27 -9.58
C MET A 95 -37.99 26.00 -9.06
N THR A 96 -38.50 24.82 -9.44
CA THR A 96 -37.88 23.53 -9.14
C THR A 96 -36.68 23.29 -10.06
N SER A 97 -35.50 23.12 -9.47
CA SER A 97 -34.26 22.78 -10.18
C SER A 97 -33.78 21.37 -9.81
N TRP A 98 -32.82 20.85 -10.58
CA TRP A 98 -32.25 19.51 -10.42
C TRP A 98 -30.73 19.60 -10.24
N PRO A 99 -30.07 18.52 -9.77
CA PRO A 99 -28.62 18.43 -9.83
C PRO A 99 -28.15 18.31 -11.29
N HIS A 100 -27.06 19.00 -11.65
CA HIS A 100 -26.50 18.99 -13.00
C HIS A 100 -25.19 18.19 -13.00
N LEU A 101 -25.21 17.02 -13.61
CA LEU A 101 -24.11 16.05 -13.60
C LEU A 101 -23.63 15.78 -15.02
N GLY A 102 -22.33 15.74 -15.25
CA GLY A 102 -21.77 15.48 -16.58
C GLY A 102 -20.48 14.69 -16.59
N LEU A 103 -20.18 14.12 -17.76
CA LEU A 103 -19.03 13.25 -18.00
C LEU A 103 -18.40 13.58 -19.37
N LYS A 104 -17.08 13.53 -19.46
CA LYS A 104 -16.32 13.47 -20.71
C LYS A 104 -15.89 12.04 -20.97
N TRP A 105 -16.23 11.51 -22.14
CA TRP A 105 -15.79 10.21 -22.61
C TRP A 105 -14.80 10.36 -23.76
N SER A 106 -13.80 9.48 -23.80
CA SER A 106 -12.82 9.39 -24.87
C SER A 106 -12.46 7.94 -25.21
N SER A 107 -11.62 7.75 -26.24
CA SER A 107 -11.22 6.45 -26.76
C SER A 107 -12.41 5.54 -27.09
N LEU A 108 -13.38 6.07 -27.84
CA LEU A 108 -14.47 5.27 -28.40
C LEU A 108 -13.98 4.40 -29.58
N ASN A 109 -14.54 3.20 -29.72
CA ASN A 109 -14.42 2.35 -30.91
C ASN A 109 -15.63 2.56 -31.86
N ALA A 110 -15.60 1.91 -33.03
CA ALA A 110 -16.66 2.06 -34.04
C ALA A 110 -18.04 1.50 -33.60
N GLU A 111 -18.06 0.46 -32.78
CA GLU A 111 -19.28 -0.19 -32.27
C GLU A 111 -19.95 0.66 -31.18
N GLU A 112 -19.15 1.27 -30.30
CA GLU A 112 -19.57 2.25 -29.30
C GLU A 112 -20.12 3.53 -29.96
N VAL A 113 -19.48 4.00 -31.05
CA VAL A 113 -20.00 5.12 -31.86
C VAL A 113 -21.32 4.74 -32.52
N ALA A 114 -21.44 3.55 -33.12
CA ALA A 114 -22.68 3.09 -33.74
C ALA A 114 -23.82 2.95 -32.70
N SER A 115 -23.52 2.40 -31.53
CA SER A 115 -24.48 2.23 -30.42
C SER A 115 -24.95 3.59 -29.88
N LEU A 116 -24.03 4.53 -29.69
CA LEU A 116 -24.37 5.90 -29.27
C LEU A 116 -25.24 6.59 -30.33
N ARG A 117 -24.90 6.49 -31.61
CA ARG A 117 -25.71 7.06 -32.71
C ARG A 117 -27.09 6.38 -32.84
N SER A 118 -27.25 5.12 -32.43
CA SER A 118 -28.57 4.49 -32.32
C SER A 118 -29.42 5.07 -31.19
N ALA A 119 -28.80 5.60 -30.13
CA ALA A 119 -29.49 6.28 -29.03
C ALA A 119 -29.63 7.81 -29.23
N ALA A 120 -28.80 8.40 -30.10
CA ALA A 120 -28.80 9.81 -30.47
C ALA A 120 -28.56 9.98 -31.99
N PRO A 121 -29.59 9.84 -32.85
CA PRO A 121 -29.41 9.81 -34.31
C PRO A 121 -28.78 11.07 -34.93
N GLU A 122 -28.93 12.23 -34.27
CA GLU A 122 -28.35 13.52 -34.68
C GLU A 122 -26.84 13.64 -34.37
N ALA A 123 -26.24 12.67 -33.67
CA ALA A 123 -24.82 12.70 -33.34
C ALA A 123 -23.94 12.54 -34.61
N PRO A 124 -22.79 13.24 -34.69
CA PRO A 124 -21.89 13.22 -35.85
C PRO A 124 -21.47 11.81 -36.29
N ALA A 125 -21.15 11.65 -37.58
CA ALA A 125 -20.80 10.36 -38.16
C ALA A 125 -19.48 9.75 -37.64
N ASP A 126 -18.53 10.61 -37.26
CA ASP A 126 -17.22 10.24 -36.70
C ASP A 126 -16.87 11.19 -35.55
N PHE A 127 -16.47 10.62 -34.41
CA PHE A 127 -15.95 11.32 -33.23
C PHE A 127 -15.28 10.31 -32.28
N SER A 128 -14.14 10.68 -31.69
CA SER A 128 -13.42 9.86 -30.70
C SER A 128 -13.64 10.30 -29.24
N THR A 129 -14.34 11.42 -29.03
CA THR A 129 -14.67 12.00 -27.73
C THR A 129 -16.04 12.67 -27.74
N PHE A 130 -16.73 12.68 -26.60
CA PHE A 130 -17.94 13.47 -26.40
C PHE A 130 -18.12 13.86 -24.93
N HIS A 131 -18.87 14.93 -24.68
CA HIS A 131 -19.34 15.30 -23.34
C HIS A 131 -20.84 15.00 -23.23
N MET A 132 -21.30 14.63 -22.04
CA MET A 132 -22.71 14.47 -21.73
C MET A 132 -23.05 15.19 -20.41
N PHE A 133 -24.21 15.82 -20.34
CA PHE A 133 -24.70 16.53 -19.16
C PHE A 133 -26.18 16.18 -18.91
N ARG A 134 -26.47 15.52 -17.79
CA ARG A 134 -27.82 15.31 -17.26
C ARG A 134 -28.18 16.50 -16.38
N GLU A 135 -29.28 17.18 -16.69
CA GLU A 135 -29.77 18.35 -15.96
C GLU A 135 -31.15 18.02 -15.37
N GLY A 136 -31.15 16.97 -14.53
CA GLY A 136 -32.34 16.21 -14.12
C GLY A 136 -32.43 14.83 -14.81
N PRO A 137 -33.41 13.99 -14.42
CA PRO A 137 -33.58 12.65 -14.99
C PRO A 137 -34.05 12.68 -16.46
N ASP A 138 -34.87 13.67 -16.81
CA ASP A 138 -35.57 13.76 -18.11
C ASP A 138 -34.94 14.74 -19.11
N VAL A 139 -33.74 15.25 -18.82
CA VAL A 139 -33.00 16.20 -19.68
C VAL A 139 -31.54 15.78 -19.78
N LEU A 140 -31.06 15.53 -21.00
CA LEU A 140 -29.69 15.15 -21.30
C LEU A 140 -29.19 15.92 -22.52
N ARG A 141 -28.05 16.60 -22.39
CA ARG A 141 -27.39 17.35 -23.47
C ARG A 141 -26.03 16.75 -23.80
N LEU A 142 -25.80 16.43 -25.06
CA LEU A 142 -24.57 15.82 -25.58
C LEU A 142 -23.79 16.85 -26.40
N PHE A 143 -22.47 16.93 -26.23
CA PHE A 143 -21.60 17.86 -26.96
C PHE A 143 -20.42 17.15 -27.61
N PHE A 144 -20.36 17.21 -28.94
CA PHE A 144 -19.33 16.58 -29.77
C PHE A 144 -18.34 17.63 -30.28
N PRO A 145 -17.07 17.61 -29.83
CA PRO A 145 -16.05 18.56 -30.28
C PRO A 145 -15.82 18.54 -31.79
N ARG A 146 -15.56 19.71 -32.38
CA ARG A 146 -15.15 19.85 -33.79
C ARG A 146 -13.73 20.41 -33.85
N LYS A 147 -12.95 20.05 -34.88
CA LYS A 147 -11.59 20.59 -35.07
C LYS A 147 -11.59 22.12 -35.27
N ASN A 148 -12.58 22.63 -35.99
CA ASN A 148 -12.83 24.05 -36.20
C ASN A 148 -14.30 24.37 -35.90
N GLY A 149 -14.58 25.45 -35.17
CA GLY A 149 -15.93 25.92 -34.84
C GLY A 149 -16.52 25.33 -33.55
N ALA A 150 -17.77 25.71 -33.25
CA ALA A 150 -18.49 25.27 -32.05
C ALA A 150 -18.74 23.74 -32.03
N PRO A 151 -18.86 23.12 -30.85
CA PRO A 151 -19.25 21.71 -30.75
C PRO A 151 -20.66 21.48 -31.32
N THR A 152 -20.93 20.25 -31.77
CA THR A 152 -22.31 19.83 -32.08
C THR A 152 -23.04 19.57 -30.77
N GLU A 153 -24.15 20.26 -30.49
CA GLU A 153 -25.05 19.94 -29.38
C GLU A 153 -26.19 19.02 -29.89
N VAL A 154 -26.53 17.99 -29.11
CA VAL A 154 -27.70 17.12 -29.34
C VAL A 154 -28.46 16.98 -28.03
N GLY A 155 -29.75 17.34 -28.03
CA GLY A 155 -30.61 17.28 -26.85
C GLY A 155 -31.50 16.03 -26.85
N LEU A 156 -31.51 15.30 -25.74
CA LEU A 156 -32.41 14.18 -25.49
C LEU A 156 -33.29 14.49 -24.28
N THR A 157 -34.56 14.09 -24.34
CA THR A 157 -35.54 14.34 -23.27
C THR A 157 -36.36 13.10 -22.92
N GLY A 158 -36.97 13.12 -21.73
CA GLY A 158 -37.91 12.11 -21.27
C GLY A 158 -37.32 10.69 -21.27
N ALA A 159 -38.06 9.75 -21.88
CA ALA A 159 -37.65 8.35 -21.97
C ALA A 159 -36.25 8.16 -22.60
N ALA A 160 -35.92 8.90 -23.66
CA ALA A 160 -34.62 8.80 -24.33
C ALA A 160 -33.47 9.29 -23.42
N ALA A 161 -33.69 10.37 -22.66
CA ALA A 161 -32.71 10.82 -21.67
C ALA A 161 -32.51 9.75 -20.57
N ARG A 162 -33.60 9.19 -20.03
CA ARG A 162 -33.56 8.19 -18.95
C ARG A 162 -32.95 6.84 -19.36
N SER A 163 -33.06 6.43 -20.63
CA SER A 163 -32.46 5.18 -21.12
C SER A 163 -31.06 5.35 -21.71
N PHE A 164 -30.65 6.57 -22.12
CA PHE A 164 -29.37 6.79 -22.78
C PHE A 164 -28.20 6.22 -21.98
N GLY A 165 -27.42 5.38 -22.66
CA GLY A 165 -26.17 4.81 -22.15
C GLY A 165 -26.31 3.50 -21.38
N ARG A 166 -27.51 3.06 -21.01
CA ARG A 166 -27.72 1.84 -20.20
C ARG A 166 -27.11 0.57 -20.80
N ASP A 167 -27.01 0.52 -22.12
CA ASP A 167 -26.60 -0.68 -22.88
C ASP A 167 -25.22 -0.55 -23.54
N PHE A 168 -24.58 0.63 -23.50
CA PHE A 168 -23.30 0.88 -24.19
C PHE A 168 -22.29 1.78 -23.45
N LEU A 169 -22.69 2.52 -22.40
CA LEU A 169 -21.70 3.20 -21.55
C LEU A 169 -20.99 2.17 -20.64
N PRO A 170 -19.73 2.44 -20.25
CA PRO A 170 -19.00 1.61 -19.30
C PRO A 170 -19.76 1.39 -17.99
N LEU A 171 -19.80 0.15 -17.51
CA LEU A 171 -20.61 -0.29 -16.38
C LEU A 171 -19.94 0.07 -15.03
N PRO A 172 -20.56 0.89 -14.16
CA PRO A 172 -20.04 1.13 -12.82
C PRO A 172 -20.39 -0.04 -11.88
N PHE A 173 -19.41 -0.53 -11.12
CA PHE A 173 -19.62 -1.55 -10.07
C PHE A 173 -18.82 -1.24 -8.79
N GLU A 174 -19.19 -1.91 -7.70
CA GLU A 174 -18.67 -1.72 -6.33
C GLU A 174 -18.34 -3.10 -5.72
N ILE A 175 -17.30 -3.20 -4.89
CA ILE A 175 -16.95 -4.43 -4.15
C ILE A 175 -17.43 -4.30 -2.70
N LYS A 176 -18.05 -5.35 -2.15
CA LYS A 176 -18.71 -5.30 -0.83
C LYS A 176 -17.82 -5.88 0.26
N ALA A 177 -16.82 -5.12 0.67
CA ALA A 177 -15.87 -5.50 1.73
C ALA A 177 -16.55 -5.95 3.04
N GLY A 178 -17.72 -5.37 3.36
CA GLY A 178 -18.52 -5.67 4.56
C GLY A 178 -18.93 -7.15 4.75
N VAL A 179 -18.76 -7.99 3.73
CA VAL A 179 -19.07 -9.43 3.78
C VAL A 179 -17.80 -10.20 4.11
N GLY A 180 -17.61 -10.62 5.36
CA GLY A 180 -16.52 -11.54 5.72
C GLY A 180 -16.76 -12.96 5.20
N LEU A 181 -15.71 -13.79 5.14
CA LEU A 181 -15.90 -15.25 5.08
C LEU A 181 -16.47 -15.77 6.41
N PRO A 182 -17.33 -16.81 6.38
CA PRO A 182 -17.77 -17.51 7.56
C PRO A 182 -16.64 -18.43 8.08
N ASN A 183 -16.72 -18.83 9.36
CA ASN A 183 -15.75 -19.78 9.93
C ASN A 183 -15.94 -21.20 9.39
N ALA A 184 -17.16 -21.54 8.96
CA ALA A 184 -17.52 -22.84 8.44
C ALA A 184 -18.63 -22.67 7.39
N VAL A 185 -18.88 -23.71 6.60
CA VAL A 185 -20.02 -23.77 5.68
C VAL A 185 -20.64 -25.17 5.75
N PRO A 186 -21.97 -25.32 5.95
CA PRO A 186 -22.62 -26.62 5.92
C PRO A 186 -22.44 -27.31 4.56
N LEU A 187 -21.94 -28.56 4.56
CA LEU A 187 -21.69 -29.33 3.34
C LEU A 187 -22.99 -29.57 2.53
N ALA A 188 -24.13 -29.71 3.20
CA ALA A 188 -25.43 -29.81 2.55
C ALA A 188 -25.81 -28.53 1.76
N TRP A 189 -25.44 -27.35 2.25
CA TRP A 189 -25.68 -26.08 1.55
C TRP A 189 -24.77 -25.94 0.32
N LEU A 190 -23.51 -26.37 0.42
CA LEU A 190 -22.59 -26.43 -0.74
C LEU A 190 -23.05 -27.40 -1.84
N ARG A 191 -23.86 -28.40 -1.50
CA ARG A 191 -24.41 -29.38 -2.45
C ARG A 191 -25.69 -28.90 -3.12
N ASP A 192 -26.67 -28.44 -2.34
CA ASP A 192 -28.05 -28.23 -2.81
C ASP A 192 -28.47 -26.75 -2.92
N GLU A 193 -27.66 -25.80 -2.41
CA GLU A 193 -27.99 -24.37 -2.22
C GLU A 193 -29.23 -24.05 -1.35
N ILE A 194 -29.88 -25.09 -0.80
CA ILE A 194 -31.02 -24.97 0.12
C ILE A 194 -30.54 -24.44 1.47
N GLU A 195 -31.10 -23.32 1.94
CA GLU A 195 -30.82 -22.79 3.29
C GLU A 195 -31.11 -23.84 4.39
N PRO A 196 -30.28 -23.92 5.45
CA PRO A 196 -30.38 -24.94 6.51
C PRO A 196 -31.62 -24.75 7.41
N SER A 197 -32.80 -25.04 6.87
CA SER A 197 -34.14 -24.82 7.44
C SER A 197 -34.52 -25.75 8.61
N SER A 198 -33.57 -26.54 9.13
CA SER A 198 -33.82 -27.47 10.24
C SER A 198 -32.69 -27.47 11.27
N ALA A 199 -33.04 -27.69 12.53
CA ALA A 199 -32.08 -27.85 13.62
C ALA A 199 -31.16 -29.10 13.48
N LEU A 200 -31.35 -29.94 12.47
CA LEU A 200 -30.42 -31.04 12.15
C LEU A 200 -29.29 -30.60 11.20
N ALA A 201 -29.45 -29.48 10.48
CA ALA A 201 -28.53 -29.04 9.44
C ALA A 201 -27.28 -28.29 9.97
N THR A 202 -27.17 -28.06 11.28
CA THR A 202 -26.00 -27.40 11.89
C THR A 202 -25.48 -28.18 13.12
N ARG A 203 -24.18 -28.07 13.39
CA ARG A 203 -23.53 -28.69 14.56
C ARG A 203 -24.18 -28.30 15.89
N ARG A 204 -24.46 -27.01 16.11
CA ARG A 204 -25.11 -26.51 17.34
C ARG A 204 -26.54 -27.06 17.52
N GLY A 205 -27.32 -27.16 16.44
CA GLY A 205 -28.68 -27.69 16.50
C GLY A 205 -28.72 -29.19 16.83
N ARG A 206 -27.81 -29.98 16.23
CA ARG A 206 -27.64 -31.40 16.56
C ARG A 206 -27.13 -31.62 17.98
N ALA A 207 -26.17 -30.82 18.44
CA ALA A 207 -25.70 -30.86 19.83
C ALA A 207 -26.83 -30.59 20.83
N ALA A 208 -27.67 -29.58 20.59
CA ALA A 208 -28.83 -29.28 21.45
C ALA A 208 -29.91 -30.39 21.40
N LEU A 209 -30.05 -31.11 20.28
CA LEU A 209 -30.92 -32.29 20.18
C LEU A 209 -30.36 -33.52 20.90
N LEU A 210 -29.04 -33.73 20.88
CA LEU A 210 -28.37 -34.77 21.65
C LEU A 210 -28.40 -34.47 23.16
N GLU A 211 -28.19 -33.22 23.56
CA GLU A 211 -28.32 -32.74 24.95
C GLU A 211 -29.76 -32.95 25.48
N ALA A 212 -30.77 -32.58 24.67
CA ALA A 212 -32.18 -32.85 25.01
C ALA A 212 -32.52 -34.35 24.99
N GLY A 213 -31.89 -35.13 24.10
CA GLY A 213 -32.07 -36.58 24.02
C GLY A 213 -31.46 -37.33 25.22
N ALA A 214 -30.25 -36.95 25.62
CA ALA A 214 -29.58 -37.44 26.82
C ALA A 214 -30.39 -37.09 28.08
N PHE A 215 -30.85 -35.84 28.20
CA PHE A 215 -31.74 -35.44 29.30
C PHE A 215 -33.02 -36.28 29.36
N VAL A 216 -33.61 -36.66 28.22
CA VAL A 216 -34.76 -37.59 28.18
C VAL A 216 -34.36 -38.99 28.61
N LEU A 217 -33.21 -39.51 28.15
CA LEU A 217 -32.71 -40.84 28.49
C LEU A 217 -32.37 -40.99 29.98
N ASP A 218 -31.68 -40.01 30.57
CA ASP A 218 -31.32 -40.00 32.00
C ASP A 218 -32.54 -39.82 32.92
N ASN A 219 -33.68 -39.39 32.37
CA ASN A 219 -34.96 -39.24 33.08
C ASN A 219 -36.01 -40.28 32.65
N LEU A 220 -35.62 -41.36 31.97
CA LEU A 220 -36.51 -42.49 31.65
C LEU A 220 -36.83 -43.31 32.92
N PRO A 221 -38.12 -43.49 33.30
CA PRO A 221 -38.49 -44.51 34.27
C PRO A 221 -38.30 -45.91 33.67
N ALA A 222 -37.94 -46.88 34.50
CA ALA A 222 -37.85 -48.30 34.11
C ALA A 222 -39.22 -48.97 33.84
N ASP A 223 -40.33 -48.23 33.98
CA ASP A 223 -41.70 -48.71 33.82
C ASP A 223 -42.42 -47.92 32.69
N ALA A 224 -42.85 -48.66 31.67
CA ALA A 224 -43.54 -48.13 30.49
C ALA A 224 -44.89 -47.45 30.81
N GLN A 225 -45.56 -47.79 31.92
CA GLN A 225 -46.83 -47.15 32.29
C GLN A 225 -46.61 -45.71 32.82
N GLN A 226 -45.48 -45.46 33.48
CA GLN A 226 -45.14 -44.12 34.01
C GLN A 226 -44.67 -43.16 32.93
N PHE A 227 -44.04 -43.69 31.87
CA PHE A 227 -43.54 -42.90 30.73
C PHE A 227 -44.63 -42.03 30.07
N ALA A 228 -45.85 -42.55 29.91
CA ALA A 228 -46.97 -41.83 29.30
C ALA A 228 -47.40 -40.57 30.09
N GLY A 229 -47.32 -40.60 31.43
CA GLY A 229 -47.63 -39.45 32.27
C GLY A 229 -46.56 -38.36 32.17
N ILE A 230 -45.29 -38.75 32.14
CA ILE A 230 -44.15 -37.83 32.13
C ILE A 230 -43.95 -37.20 30.74
N ALA A 231 -44.23 -37.93 29.65
CA ALA A 231 -44.15 -37.42 28.28
C ALA A 231 -44.92 -36.10 28.09
N SER A 232 -46.10 -35.95 28.72
CA SER A 232 -46.92 -34.73 28.65
C SER A 232 -46.30 -33.49 29.31
N THR A 233 -45.35 -33.67 30.23
CA THR A 233 -44.64 -32.57 30.94
C THR A 233 -43.23 -32.34 30.39
N LEU A 234 -42.61 -33.36 29.78
CA LEU A 234 -41.39 -33.24 29.00
C LEU A 234 -41.61 -32.52 27.67
N PHE A 235 -42.68 -32.86 26.93
CA PHE A 235 -42.91 -32.33 25.57
C PHE A 235 -42.92 -30.79 25.50
N PRO A 236 -43.60 -30.04 26.41
CA PRO A 236 -43.56 -28.58 26.41
C PRO A 236 -42.17 -27.99 26.70
N ARG A 237 -41.38 -28.64 27.57
CA ARG A 237 -40.00 -28.22 27.90
C ARG A 237 -39.06 -28.47 26.73
N ILE A 238 -39.17 -29.63 26.07
CA ILE A 238 -38.39 -29.98 24.87
C ILE A 238 -38.77 -29.08 23.68
N SER A 239 -40.07 -28.77 23.48
CA SER A 239 -40.48 -27.80 22.47
C SER A 239 -39.97 -26.38 22.79
N GLY A 240 -39.93 -26.01 24.08
CA GLY A 240 -39.33 -24.76 24.55
C GLY A 240 -37.83 -24.66 24.26
N TYR A 241 -37.08 -25.76 24.37
CA TYR A 241 -35.69 -25.83 23.92
C TYR A 241 -35.57 -25.68 22.39
N ARG A 242 -36.46 -26.32 21.61
CA ARG A 242 -36.48 -26.19 20.14
C ARG A 242 -36.78 -24.77 19.67
N THR A 243 -37.65 -24.02 20.35
CA THR A 243 -37.97 -22.63 19.99
C THR A 243 -36.97 -21.61 20.52
N SER A 244 -36.48 -21.76 21.76
CA SER A 244 -35.55 -20.79 22.36
C SER A 244 -34.13 -20.83 21.79
N ARG A 245 -33.59 -22.01 21.44
CA ARG A 245 -32.31 -22.13 20.71
C ARG A 245 -32.47 -22.15 19.19
N GLY A 246 -33.66 -22.42 18.66
CA GLY A 246 -33.95 -22.31 17.21
C GLY A 246 -33.71 -20.91 16.64
N ALA A 247 -33.91 -19.87 17.46
CA ALA A 247 -33.60 -18.48 17.12
C ALA A 247 -32.10 -18.20 16.90
N ALA A 248 -31.19 -19.09 17.34
CA ALA A 248 -29.73 -18.94 17.20
C ALA A 248 -29.14 -19.78 16.06
N VAL A 249 -29.97 -20.26 15.13
CA VAL A 249 -29.58 -21.11 13.98
C VAL A 249 -29.50 -20.30 12.66
N ALA A 250 -29.88 -19.02 12.68
CA ALA A 250 -30.05 -18.17 11.49
C ALA A 250 -29.05 -16.98 11.40
N ASP A 251 -27.86 -17.14 11.98
CA ASP A 251 -26.94 -16.02 12.28
C ASP A 251 -25.68 -15.96 11.38
N GLU A 252 -25.60 -16.79 10.33
CA GLU A 252 -24.58 -16.67 9.27
C GLU A 252 -25.16 -15.93 8.06
N ASP A 253 -24.59 -14.77 7.71
CA ASP A 253 -25.08 -13.95 6.59
C ASP A 253 -25.07 -14.78 5.27
N PRO A 254 -26.21 -14.90 4.55
CA PRO A 254 -26.26 -15.59 3.26
C PRO A 254 -25.24 -15.07 2.23
N LYS A 255 -24.80 -13.80 2.37
CA LYS A 255 -23.72 -13.23 1.55
C LYS A 255 -22.35 -13.84 1.87
N ALA A 256 -22.09 -14.17 3.13
CA ALA A 256 -20.84 -14.80 3.57
C ALA A 256 -20.77 -16.27 3.09
N LEU A 257 -21.88 -17.00 3.18
CA LEU A 257 -22.02 -18.33 2.56
C LEU A 257 -21.79 -18.25 1.04
N GLY A 258 -22.41 -17.29 0.37
CA GLY A 258 -22.18 -16.99 -1.06
C GLY A 258 -20.71 -16.73 -1.39
N LEU A 259 -20.02 -15.91 -0.59
CA LEU A 259 -18.59 -15.62 -0.74
C LEU A 259 -17.71 -16.86 -0.60
N ALA A 260 -18.05 -17.78 0.32
CA ALA A 260 -17.34 -19.04 0.50
C ALA A 260 -17.57 -20.03 -0.65
N ARG A 261 -18.79 -20.08 -1.20
CA ARG A 261 -19.09 -20.84 -2.44
C ARG A 261 -18.33 -20.26 -3.64
N ASP A 262 -18.21 -18.94 -3.72
CA ASP A 262 -17.41 -18.25 -4.75
C ASP A 262 -15.91 -18.58 -4.62
N LEU A 263 -15.37 -18.57 -3.40
CA LEU A 263 -13.99 -19.01 -3.14
C LEU A 263 -13.73 -20.46 -3.57
N LEU A 264 -14.64 -21.39 -3.25
CA LEU A 264 -14.47 -22.81 -3.58
C LEU A 264 -14.71 -23.10 -5.08
N VAL A 265 -15.87 -22.72 -5.61
CA VAL A 265 -16.33 -23.15 -6.94
C VAL A 265 -15.82 -22.25 -8.05
N ARG A 266 -15.91 -20.92 -7.90
CA ARG A 266 -15.50 -19.97 -8.96
C ARG A 266 -13.99 -19.71 -8.95
N LEU A 267 -13.39 -19.48 -7.78
CA LEU A 267 -11.99 -19.11 -7.66
C LEU A 267 -11.07 -20.35 -7.65
N ALA A 268 -11.29 -21.30 -6.74
CA ALA A 268 -10.48 -22.52 -6.67
C ALA A 268 -10.83 -23.59 -7.72
N LEU A 269 -11.83 -23.34 -8.58
CA LEU A 269 -12.29 -24.24 -9.64
C LEU A 269 -12.61 -25.66 -9.12
N ILE A 270 -13.21 -25.74 -7.93
CA ILE A 270 -13.65 -26.99 -7.34
C ILE A 270 -15.02 -27.34 -7.91
N ASP A 271 -15.06 -28.46 -8.62
CA ASP A 271 -16.28 -29.06 -9.16
C ASP A 271 -17.28 -29.36 -8.02
N PRO A 272 -18.53 -28.87 -8.09
CA PRO A 272 -19.58 -29.18 -7.09
C PRO A 272 -19.81 -30.68 -6.87
N GLU A 273 -19.61 -31.53 -7.89
CA GLU A 273 -19.69 -32.99 -7.72
C GLU A 273 -18.65 -33.49 -6.70
N ARG A 274 -17.48 -32.85 -6.60
CA ARG A 274 -16.43 -33.20 -5.61
C ARG A 274 -16.71 -32.68 -4.21
N LEU A 275 -17.53 -31.64 -4.08
CA LEU A 275 -18.08 -31.23 -2.78
C LEU A 275 -19.18 -32.20 -2.32
N ALA A 276 -19.97 -32.74 -3.25
CA ALA A 276 -20.94 -33.79 -2.99
C ALA A 276 -20.27 -35.14 -2.63
N ASP A 277 -19.21 -35.54 -3.35
CA ASP A 277 -18.38 -36.70 -3.00
C ASP A 277 -17.79 -36.56 -1.58
N LEU A 278 -17.29 -35.39 -1.22
CA LEU A 278 -16.73 -35.12 0.11
C LEU A 278 -17.80 -35.24 1.20
N ALA A 279 -18.97 -34.62 1.00
CA ALA A 279 -20.09 -34.73 1.92
C ALA A 279 -20.50 -36.20 2.14
N LYS A 280 -20.64 -36.95 1.05
CA LYS A 280 -20.96 -38.38 1.10
C LYS A 280 -19.86 -39.20 1.79
N ALA A 281 -18.59 -38.96 1.51
CA ALA A 281 -17.50 -39.69 2.14
C ALA A 281 -17.48 -39.52 3.67
N ILE A 282 -17.90 -38.34 4.17
CA ILE A 282 -18.05 -38.06 5.61
C ILE A 282 -19.29 -38.77 6.17
N ASP A 283 -20.43 -38.74 5.46
CA ASP A 283 -21.66 -39.46 5.86
C ASP A 283 -21.47 -41.01 5.88
N ASP A 284 -20.70 -41.55 4.93
CA ASP A 284 -20.38 -42.99 4.80
C ASP A 284 -19.20 -43.43 5.73
N GLY A 285 -18.45 -42.49 6.31
CA GLY A 285 -17.30 -42.76 7.19
C GLY A 285 -15.99 -43.16 6.47
N ASP A 286 -15.83 -42.84 5.19
CA ASP A 286 -14.58 -43.04 4.44
C ASP A 286 -13.60 -41.88 4.67
N ASP A 287 -12.97 -41.89 5.86
CA ASP A 287 -11.89 -40.96 6.23
C ASP A 287 -10.77 -40.91 5.19
N GLY A 288 -10.48 -42.03 4.51
CA GLY A 288 -9.42 -42.13 3.51
C GLY A 288 -9.74 -41.30 2.26
N HIS A 289 -10.95 -41.43 1.75
CA HIS A 289 -11.42 -40.66 0.60
C HIS A 289 -11.68 -39.18 0.95
N ALA A 290 -12.28 -38.92 2.12
CA ALA A 290 -12.54 -37.55 2.59
C ALA A 290 -11.23 -36.75 2.75
N ASN A 291 -10.20 -37.30 3.40
CA ASN A 291 -8.90 -36.64 3.53
C ASN A 291 -8.20 -36.43 2.17
N ALA A 292 -8.34 -37.38 1.24
CA ALA A 292 -7.77 -37.24 -0.11
C ALA A 292 -8.44 -36.10 -0.91
N LEU A 293 -9.76 -35.95 -0.81
CA LEU A 293 -10.51 -34.83 -1.42
C LEU A 293 -10.12 -33.49 -0.78
N VAL A 294 -10.08 -33.41 0.55
CA VAL A 294 -9.70 -32.20 1.30
C VAL A 294 -8.28 -31.75 0.95
N ALA A 295 -7.33 -32.67 0.82
CA ALA A 295 -5.96 -32.35 0.39
C ALA A 295 -5.91 -31.76 -1.04
N ARG A 296 -6.78 -32.22 -1.95
CA ARG A 296 -6.89 -31.67 -3.31
C ARG A 296 -7.57 -30.29 -3.33
N ILE A 297 -8.61 -30.10 -2.53
CA ILE A 297 -9.28 -28.81 -2.33
C ILE A 297 -8.29 -27.76 -1.80
N ASN A 298 -7.51 -28.10 -0.76
CA ASN A 298 -6.51 -27.21 -0.18
C ASN A 298 -5.39 -26.86 -1.17
N HIS A 299 -4.97 -27.80 -2.02
CA HIS A 299 -4.01 -27.52 -3.10
C HIS A 299 -4.58 -26.55 -4.14
N GLN A 300 -5.84 -26.70 -4.53
CA GLN A 300 -6.50 -25.81 -5.50
C GLN A 300 -6.73 -24.40 -4.91
N LEU A 301 -7.17 -24.30 -3.65
CA LEU A 301 -7.30 -23.03 -2.93
C LEU A 301 -5.98 -22.26 -2.91
N ALA A 302 -4.89 -22.88 -2.47
CA ALA A 302 -3.57 -22.25 -2.42
C ALA A 302 -3.08 -21.83 -3.82
N ARG A 303 -3.26 -22.69 -4.84
CA ARG A 303 -2.85 -22.44 -6.22
C ARG A 303 -3.58 -21.25 -6.86
N HIS A 304 -4.91 -21.20 -6.71
CA HIS A 304 -5.74 -20.25 -7.45
C HIS A 304 -5.92 -18.92 -6.73
N LEU A 305 -6.03 -18.92 -5.39
CA LEU A 305 -6.10 -17.67 -4.62
C LEU A 305 -4.80 -16.88 -4.74
N ASN A 306 -3.66 -17.58 -4.79
CA ASN A 306 -2.31 -17.02 -4.92
C ASN A 306 -2.09 -15.84 -3.93
N PHE A 307 -2.51 -16.04 -2.68
CA PHE A 307 -2.54 -15.00 -1.65
C PHE A 307 -1.18 -14.25 -1.50
N PRO A 308 -0.01 -14.92 -1.57
CA PRO A 308 1.31 -14.27 -1.50
C PRO A 308 1.65 -13.31 -2.66
N LYS A 309 0.88 -13.29 -3.76
CA LYS A 309 0.97 -12.24 -4.80
C LYS A 309 0.47 -10.89 -4.27
N PHE A 310 -0.59 -10.94 -3.46
CA PHE A 310 -1.34 -9.77 -3.02
C PHE A 310 -0.94 -9.35 -1.60
N TRP A 311 -1.02 -10.26 -0.64
CA TRP A 311 -0.56 -10.04 0.73
C TRP A 311 0.95 -10.24 0.81
N VAL A 312 1.71 -9.23 1.25
CA VAL A 312 3.19 -9.32 1.36
C VAL A 312 3.67 -9.39 2.82
N GLN A 313 2.77 -9.19 3.78
CA GLN A 313 3.02 -9.28 5.22
C GLN A 313 3.34 -10.73 5.65
N ASP A 314 2.60 -11.72 5.13
CA ASP A 314 2.96 -13.15 5.21
C ASP A 314 2.90 -13.77 3.80
N ARG A 315 3.94 -14.53 3.43
CA ARG A 315 4.13 -15.18 2.13
C ARG A 315 3.90 -16.68 2.13
N ASP A 316 3.89 -17.29 3.30
CA ASP A 316 3.67 -18.72 3.49
C ASP A 316 2.24 -18.98 4.02
N PHE A 317 1.48 -17.89 4.23
CA PHE A 317 0.03 -17.86 4.44
C PHE A 317 -0.75 -18.73 3.44
N ALA A 318 -1.58 -19.63 3.97
CA ALA A 318 -2.50 -20.44 3.19
C ALA A 318 -3.89 -20.51 3.83
N ILE A 319 -4.94 -20.38 3.02
CA ILE A 319 -6.29 -20.78 3.43
C ILE A 319 -6.41 -22.28 3.23
N LYS A 320 -6.97 -22.95 4.23
CA LYS A 320 -7.35 -24.35 4.18
C LYS A 320 -8.82 -24.52 4.55
N VAL A 321 -9.33 -25.69 4.24
CA VAL A 321 -10.53 -26.27 4.83
C VAL A 321 -10.20 -27.58 5.54
N SER A 322 -10.99 -27.88 6.57
CA SER A 322 -11.01 -29.15 7.29
C SER A 322 -12.47 -29.58 7.50
N PRO A 323 -12.83 -30.86 7.29
CA PRO A 323 -14.18 -31.33 7.57
C PRO A 323 -14.36 -31.47 9.09
N ARG A 324 -15.48 -30.96 9.64
CA ARG A 324 -15.88 -31.19 11.04
C ARG A 324 -17.37 -31.48 11.13
N ASP A 325 -17.71 -32.71 11.51
CA ASP A 325 -19.07 -33.25 11.59
C ASP A 325 -19.88 -33.19 10.26
N VAL A 326 -20.48 -32.05 9.90
CA VAL A 326 -21.10 -31.81 8.57
C VAL A 326 -20.71 -30.45 7.96
N ASP A 327 -19.81 -29.74 8.62
CA ASP A 327 -19.42 -28.38 8.28
C ASP A 327 -18.00 -28.39 7.70
N LEU A 328 -17.81 -27.71 6.58
CA LEU A 328 -16.49 -27.47 6.00
C LEU A 328 -15.89 -26.24 6.68
N VAL A 329 -14.99 -26.47 7.64
CA VAL A 329 -14.42 -25.43 8.51
C VAL A 329 -13.19 -24.82 7.84
N PHE A 330 -13.22 -23.50 7.64
CA PHE A 330 -12.12 -22.75 7.04
C PHE A 330 -11.08 -22.39 8.12
N THR A 331 -9.82 -22.66 7.83
CA THR A 331 -8.66 -22.30 8.68
C THR A 331 -7.64 -21.48 7.90
N ILE A 332 -6.87 -20.68 8.64
CA ILE A 332 -5.72 -19.92 8.17
C ILE A 332 -4.47 -20.60 8.72
N GLN A 333 -3.63 -21.13 7.84
CA GLN A 333 -2.25 -21.48 8.18
C GLN A 333 -1.35 -20.26 7.95
N ASP A 334 -0.47 -19.95 8.90
CA ASP A 334 0.58 -18.95 8.73
C ASP A 334 1.96 -19.60 8.51
N ARG A 335 2.98 -18.77 8.29
CA ARG A 335 4.40 -19.17 8.16
C ARG A 335 5.01 -20.04 9.26
N THR A 336 4.41 -20.11 10.46
CA THR A 336 4.85 -21.05 11.52
C THR A 336 4.36 -22.48 11.29
N GLY A 337 3.40 -22.65 10.36
CA GLY A 337 2.67 -23.89 10.15
C GLY A 337 1.45 -24.05 11.07
N THR A 338 1.23 -23.13 12.01
CA THR A 338 0.09 -23.17 12.95
C THR A 338 -1.21 -22.79 12.23
N GLU A 339 -2.30 -23.48 12.54
CA GLU A 339 -3.63 -23.21 11.97
C GLU A 339 -4.55 -22.52 12.97
N TYR A 340 -5.22 -21.48 12.50
CA TYR A 340 -6.15 -20.63 13.26
C TYR A 340 -7.51 -20.64 12.56
N THR A 341 -8.59 -20.46 13.30
CA THR A 341 -9.90 -20.12 12.72
C THR A 341 -9.89 -18.69 12.17
N PHE A 342 -10.87 -18.36 11.33
CA PHE A 342 -11.04 -16.98 10.92
C PHE A 342 -11.36 -16.07 12.11
N ALA A 343 -12.18 -16.51 13.07
CA ALA A 343 -12.53 -15.75 14.27
C ALA A 343 -11.29 -15.15 14.97
N GLU A 344 -10.26 -15.97 15.21
CA GLU A 344 -9.01 -15.65 15.92
C GLU A 344 -8.06 -14.71 15.16
N ARG A 345 -8.34 -14.35 13.90
CA ARG A 345 -7.48 -13.44 13.11
C ARG A 345 -8.08 -12.05 12.93
N SER A 346 -7.21 -11.07 12.68
CA SER A 346 -7.56 -9.65 12.64
C SER A 346 -8.70 -9.34 11.67
N HIS A 347 -9.53 -8.35 12.02
CA HIS A 347 -10.62 -7.92 11.15
C HIS A 347 -10.12 -7.49 9.77
N GLY A 348 -9.01 -6.75 9.70
CA GLY A 348 -8.44 -6.27 8.44
C GLY A 348 -8.09 -7.39 7.45
N LEU A 349 -7.59 -8.54 7.92
CA LEU A 349 -7.35 -9.70 7.07
C LEU A 349 -8.65 -10.25 6.45
N LYS A 350 -9.74 -10.32 7.23
CA LYS A 350 -11.06 -10.77 6.76
C LYS A 350 -11.60 -9.84 5.66
N TYR A 351 -11.48 -8.52 5.86
CA TYR A 351 -11.86 -7.50 4.89
C TYR A 351 -11.00 -7.57 3.61
N PHE A 352 -9.67 -7.68 3.74
CA PHE A 352 -8.76 -7.80 2.60
C PHE A 352 -9.02 -9.06 1.77
N LEU A 353 -9.27 -10.20 2.43
CA LEU A 353 -9.58 -11.44 1.74
C LEU A 353 -10.94 -11.39 1.04
N SER A 354 -11.94 -10.74 1.64
CA SER A 354 -13.22 -10.49 0.99
C SER A 354 -13.07 -9.65 -0.29
N TYR A 355 -12.25 -8.59 -0.24
CA TYR A 355 -11.84 -7.85 -1.43
C TYR A 355 -11.21 -8.76 -2.49
N LEU A 356 -10.24 -9.58 -2.09
CA LEU A 356 -9.48 -10.41 -3.01
C LEU A 356 -10.35 -11.47 -3.71
N ILE A 357 -11.26 -12.12 -2.97
CA ILE A 357 -12.16 -13.12 -3.53
C ILE A 357 -13.13 -12.45 -4.49
N GLN A 358 -13.84 -11.39 -4.07
CA GLN A 358 -14.78 -10.66 -4.94
C GLN A 358 -14.09 -10.03 -6.16
N ALA A 359 -12.79 -9.70 -6.07
CA ALA A 359 -12.00 -9.23 -7.20
C ALA A 359 -11.62 -10.34 -8.18
N GLN A 360 -11.30 -11.54 -7.68
CA GLN A 360 -10.92 -12.68 -8.52
C GLN A 360 -12.12 -13.47 -9.08
N THR A 361 -13.29 -13.48 -8.42
CA THR A 361 -14.53 -14.07 -8.95
C THR A 361 -15.36 -13.11 -9.81
N ARG A 362 -14.87 -11.89 -10.04
CA ARG A 362 -15.49 -10.91 -10.96
C ARG A 362 -15.35 -11.39 -12.41
N GLU A 363 -16.39 -12.01 -12.93
CA GLU A 363 -16.56 -12.23 -14.38
C GLU A 363 -16.61 -10.86 -15.11
N PRO A 364 -15.67 -10.56 -16.03
CA PRO A 364 -15.65 -9.27 -16.75
C PRO A 364 -16.79 -9.16 -17.77
N SER A 365 -17.26 -7.95 -18.03
CA SER A 365 -18.26 -7.71 -19.07
C SER A 365 -17.65 -7.90 -20.47
N ALA A 366 -18.13 -8.91 -21.21
CA ALA A 366 -17.71 -9.20 -22.58
C ALA A 366 -17.97 -8.01 -23.53
N ASP A 367 -19.14 -7.39 -23.43
CA ASP A 367 -19.60 -6.38 -24.41
C ASP A 367 -19.18 -4.95 -24.06
N ARG A 368 -18.88 -4.66 -22.78
CA ARG A 368 -18.63 -3.30 -22.30
C ARG A 368 -17.36 -3.14 -21.47
N ALA A 369 -16.80 -1.94 -21.45
CA ALA A 369 -15.81 -1.56 -20.44
C ALA A 369 -16.47 -1.38 -19.07
N GLU A 370 -15.68 -1.36 -18.00
CA GLU A 370 -16.18 -1.29 -16.62
C GLU A 370 -15.41 -0.25 -15.80
N ILE A 371 -16.08 0.28 -14.78
CA ILE A 371 -15.52 1.25 -13.84
C ILE A 371 -15.75 0.75 -12.41
N LEU A 372 -14.68 0.47 -11.68
CA LEU A 372 -14.74 0.12 -10.27
C LEU A 372 -14.82 1.40 -9.44
N LEU A 373 -15.92 1.59 -8.71
CA LEU A 373 -16.14 2.70 -7.77
C LEU A 373 -16.01 2.19 -6.34
N MET A 374 -15.16 2.82 -5.51
CA MET A 374 -14.92 2.39 -4.12
C MET A 374 -14.91 3.56 -3.13
N ASP A 375 -15.80 3.50 -2.14
CA ASP A 375 -15.95 4.51 -1.07
C ASP A 375 -15.26 4.01 0.21
N GLU A 376 -14.25 4.75 0.67
CA GLU A 376 -13.46 4.53 1.90
C GLU A 376 -13.08 3.05 2.16
N PRO A 377 -12.47 2.37 1.17
CA PRO A 377 -12.21 0.92 1.22
C PRO A 377 -11.14 0.53 2.26
N ASP A 378 -10.45 1.52 2.82
CA ASP A 378 -9.43 1.41 3.87
C ASP A 378 -9.98 1.22 5.31
N ALA A 379 -11.29 1.38 5.54
CA ALA A 379 -11.91 1.57 6.87
C ALA A 379 -11.58 0.55 7.98
N PHE A 380 -11.05 -0.63 7.66
CA PHE A 380 -10.68 -1.68 8.63
C PHE A 380 -9.28 -2.28 8.40
N LEU A 381 -8.46 -1.66 7.54
CA LEU A 381 -7.16 -2.19 7.09
C LEU A 381 -5.99 -1.48 7.79
N SER A 382 -4.92 -2.21 8.12
CA SER A 382 -3.63 -1.63 8.55
C SER A 382 -2.97 -0.83 7.41
N ALA A 383 -1.95 -0.02 7.73
CA ALA A 383 -1.21 0.75 6.73
C ALA A 383 -0.59 -0.16 5.64
N GLU A 384 -0.11 -1.33 6.06
CA GLU A 384 0.44 -2.38 5.21
C GLU A 384 -0.64 -3.04 4.35
N ALA A 385 -1.79 -3.39 4.95
CA ALA A 385 -2.92 -3.99 4.24
C ALA A 385 -3.55 -3.04 3.21
N GLN A 386 -3.50 -1.72 3.45
CA GLN A 386 -3.91 -0.70 2.48
C GLN A 386 -2.92 -0.62 1.30
N GLN A 387 -1.61 -0.72 1.55
CA GLN A 387 -0.61 -0.83 0.48
C GLN A 387 -0.74 -2.15 -0.30
N ASP A 388 -1.12 -3.24 0.36
CA ASP A 388 -1.44 -4.51 -0.32
C ASP A 388 -2.74 -4.39 -1.17
N LEU A 389 -3.74 -3.61 -0.73
CA LEU A 389 -4.99 -3.36 -1.48
C LEU A 389 -4.73 -2.60 -2.81
N LEU A 390 -3.72 -1.72 -2.87
CA LEU A 390 -3.34 -1.04 -4.11
C LEU A 390 -2.97 -2.03 -5.24
N LYS A 391 -2.48 -3.23 -4.92
CA LYS A 391 -2.18 -4.29 -5.91
C LYS A 391 -3.45 -4.90 -6.51
N ILE A 392 -4.53 -4.99 -5.73
CA ILE A 392 -5.83 -5.47 -6.24
C ILE A 392 -6.38 -4.44 -7.24
N PHE A 393 -6.27 -3.14 -6.93
CA PHE A 393 -6.63 -2.06 -7.86
C PHE A 393 -5.73 -2.04 -9.11
N ASP A 394 -4.44 -2.31 -8.99
CA ASP A 394 -3.54 -2.40 -10.14
C ASP A 394 -3.81 -3.65 -11.00
N ASN A 395 -4.15 -4.79 -10.40
CA ASN A 395 -4.57 -6.00 -11.11
C ASN A 395 -5.92 -5.80 -11.86
N PHE A 396 -6.80 -4.92 -11.39
CA PHE A 396 -8.00 -4.50 -12.15
C PHE A 396 -7.66 -3.57 -13.33
N ALA A 397 -6.73 -2.64 -13.12
CA ALA A 397 -6.37 -1.63 -14.11
C ALA A 397 -5.38 -2.15 -15.17
N HIS A 398 -4.58 -3.16 -14.83
CA HIS A 398 -3.54 -3.78 -15.65
C HIS A 398 -3.60 -5.32 -15.50
N PRO A 399 -4.73 -5.96 -15.87
CA PRO A 399 -4.89 -7.40 -15.71
C PRO A 399 -3.96 -8.18 -16.66
N GLU A 400 -3.67 -9.42 -16.28
CA GLU A 400 -2.87 -10.36 -17.09
C GLU A 400 -3.74 -11.05 -18.16
N GLY A 401 -3.12 -11.39 -19.29
CA GLY A 401 -3.79 -12.04 -20.44
C GLY A 401 -4.70 -11.09 -21.23
N ASP A 402 -5.68 -11.67 -21.95
CA ASP A 402 -6.62 -10.95 -22.82
C ASP A 402 -7.78 -10.26 -22.06
N THR A 403 -7.69 -10.18 -20.74
CA THR A 403 -8.71 -9.59 -19.86
C THR A 403 -8.88 -8.09 -20.14
N ARG A 404 -10.12 -7.62 -20.33
CA ARG A 404 -10.39 -6.19 -20.53
C ARG A 404 -10.04 -5.37 -19.27
N PRO A 405 -9.21 -4.31 -19.37
CA PRO A 405 -8.90 -3.46 -18.23
C PRO A 405 -10.10 -2.70 -17.67
N VAL A 406 -10.20 -2.64 -16.34
CA VAL A 406 -11.20 -1.88 -15.58
C VAL A 406 -10.62 -0.52 -15.18
N GLN A 407 -11.42 0.54 -15.24
CA GLN A 407 -11.00 1.85 -14.74
C GLN A 407 -11.34 1.96 -13.24
N VAL A 408 -10.34 2.14 -12.37
CA VAL A 408 -10.56 2.21 -10.92
C VAL A 408 -10.67 3.66 -10.47
N ILE A 409 -11.72 4.02 -9.74
CA ILE A 409 -11.92 5.33 -9.14
C ILE A 409 -12.34 5.12 -7.68
N TYR A 410 -11.44 5.43 -6.75
CA TYR A 410 -11.71 5.28 -5.32
C TYR A 410 -11.53 6.60 -4.57
N VAL A 411 -12.26 6.72 -3.45
CA VAL A 411 -12.05 7.80 -2.49
C VAL A 411 -11.54 7.25 -1.18
N THR A 412 -10.69 8.01 -0.49
CA THR A 412 -10.10 7.59 0.78
C THR A 412 -9.81 8.77 1.71
N HIS A 413 -9.71 8.48 3.00
CA HIS A 413 -9.17 9.38 4.02
C HIS A 413 -7.71 9.09 4.37
N SER A 414 -7.18 7.92 4.00
CA SER A 414 -5.88 7.46 4.43
C SER A 414 -4.74 7.92 3.49
N PRO A 415 -3.59 8.38 4.03
CA PRO A 415 -2.37 8.57 3.26
C PRO A 415 -1.67 7.25 2.90
N PHE A 416 -2.09 6.12 3.49
CA PHE A 416 -1.53 4.79 3.23
C PHE A 416 -2.26 4.06 2.09
N LEU A 417 -3.46 4.47 1.69
CA LEU A 417 -4.12 4.05 0.45
C LEU A 417 -3.87 5.05 -0.69
N LEU A 418 -2.65 5.59 -0.80
CA LEU A 418 -2.22 6.42 -1.93
C LEU A 418 -0.96 5.83 -2.54
N ASP A 419 -0.94 5.72 -3.87
CA ASP A 419 0.28 5.40 -4.62
C ASP A 419 1.09 6.68 -4.86
N LYS A 420 1.95 7.01 -3.88
CA LYS A 420 2.86 8.14 -3.87
C LYS A 420 3.96 8.01 -4.95
N ASN A 421 4.13 6.84 -5.58
CA ASN A 421 4.99 6.68 -6.76
C ASN A 421 4.34 7.24 -8.04
N ARG A 422 3.00 7.44 -8.06
CA ARG A 422 2.20 7.81 -9.24
C ARG A 422 1.32 9.03 -8.95
N ALA A 423 1.95 10.10 -8.47
CA ALA A 423 1.33 11.35 -8.03
C ALA A 423 0.26 11.91 -8.99
N GLU A 424 0.46 11.77 -10.30
CA GLU A 424 -0.43 12.25 -11.37
C GLU A 424 -1.80 11.55 -11.41
N ARG A 425 -1.98 10.44 -10.68
CA ARG A 425 -3.26 9.74 -10.47
C ARG A 425 -4.13 10.36 -9.36
N ILE A 426 -3.54 11.17 -8.47
CA ILE A 426 -4.17 11.63 -7.24
C ILE A 426 -4.97 12.93 -7.49
N ARG A 427 -6.18 13.02 -6.93
CA ARG A 427 -7.07 14.20 -6.98
C ARG A 427 -7.40 14.64 -5.57
N VAL A 428 -7.18 15.93 -5.26
CA VAL A 428 -7.41 16.46 -3.92
C VAL A 428 -8.66 17.34 -3.91
N LEU A 429 -9.64 16.96 -3.09
CA LEU A 429 -10.88 17.72 -2.88
C LEU A 429 -10.82 18.47 -1.55
N GLN A 430 -11.36 19.68 -1.53
CA GLN A 430 -11.43 20.53 -0.35
C GLN A 430 -12.84 21.12 -0.21
N LYS A 431 -13.32 21.23 1.04
CA LYS A 431 -14.51 22.04 1.33
C LYS A 431 -14.15 23.52 1.17
N GLY A 432 -14.78 24.19 0.22
CA GLY A 432 -14.64 25.63 -0.02
C GLY A 432 -15.27 26.48 1.08
N ARG A 433 -15.09 27.79 1.00
CA ARG A 433 -15.59 28.74 2.01
C ARG A 433 -17.04 29.12 1.74
N ALA A 434 -17.83 29.31 2.80
CA ALA A 434 -19.24 29.69 2.72
C ALA A 434 -20.05 28.84 1.72
N SER A 435 -20.50 29.42 0.61
CA SER A 435 -21.33 28.79 -0.42
C SER A 435 -20.56 28.14 -1.58
N GLU A 436 -19.22 28.14 -1.58
CA GLU A 436 -18.42 27.58 -2.69
C GLU A 436 -18.65 26.06 -2.90
N GLY A 437 -18.99 25.32 -1.85
CA GLY A 437 -19.10 23.86 -1.92
C GLY A 437 -17.75 23.16 -2.13
N THR A 438 -17.75 21.99 -2.77
CA THR A 438 -16.53 21.23 -3.09
C THR A 438 -15.66 21.96 -4.13
N ARG A 439 -14.37 22.13 -3.81
CA ARG A 439 -13.33 22.65 -4.70
C ARG A 439 -12.27 21.60 -4.98
N VAL A 440 -11.65 21.66 -6.16
CA VAL A 440 -10.53 20.79 -6.57
C VAL A 440 -9.21 21.55 -6.44
N ILE A 441 -8.23 20.98 -5.72
CA ILE A 441 -6.88 21.55 -5.67
C ILE A 441 -6.12 21.09 -6.92
N ARG A 442 -6.00 22.00 -7.89
CA ARG A 442 -5.21 21.79 -9.11
C ARG A 442 -3.71 21.74 -8.74
N ASN A 443 -2.91 20.98 -9.50
CA ASN A 443 -1.45 20.83 -9.32
C ASN A 443 -0.96 20.21 -7.99
N ALA A 444 -1.82 19.55 -7.20
CA ALA A 444 -1.43 18.94 -5.92
C ALA A 444 -0.25 17.94 -6.01
N SER A 445 -0.08 17.28 -7.15
CA SER A 445 1.07 16.40 -7.46
C SER A 445 2.37 17.15 -7.74
N ARG A 446 2.31 18.33 -8.38
CA ARG A 446 3.48 19.18 -8.68
C ARG A 446 3.99 19.94 -7.46
N ASN A 447 3.14 20.11 -6.44
CA ASN A 447 3.49 20.71 -5.15
C ASN A 447 3.88 19.65 -4.11
N HIS A 448 4.44 18.51 -4.53
CA HIS A 448 5.13 17.51 -3.71
C HIS A 448 4.42 17.14 -2.39
N TYR A 449 3.10 16.96 -2.47
CA TYR A 449 2.21 16.57 -1.37
C TYR A 449 2.05 17.57 -0.21
N GLU A 450 2.59 18.79 -0.30
CA GLU A 450 2.27 19.84 0.67
C GLU A 450 0.76 20.13 0.75
N PRO A 451 0.00 20.17 -0.37
CA PRO A 451 -1.46 20.26 -0.31
C PRO A 451 -2.14 19.05 0.33
N LEU A 452 -1.51 17.86 0.36
CA LEU A 452 -2.03 16.73 1.15
C LEU A 452 -1.87 17.00 2.65
N ARG A 453 -0.74 17.52 3.12
CA ARG A 453 -0.56 17.90 4.54
C ARG A 453 -1.63 18.90 4.98
N SER A 454 -1.96 19.87 4.12
CA SER A 454 -3.06 20.82 4.38
C SER A 454 -4.46 20.18 4.28
N ALA A 455 -4.68 19.25 3.35
CA ALA A 455 -5.98 18.60 3.15
C ALA A 455 -6.29 17.49 4.16
N PHE A 456 -5.27 16.92 4.81
CA PHE A 456 -5.40 16.00 5.95
C PHE A 456 -5.40 16.72 7.31
N GLY A 457 -4.93 17.97 7.37
CA GLY A 457 -4.89 18.79 8.58
C GLY A 457 -3.65 18.58 9.45
N ALA A 458 -3.53 19.41 10.50
CA ALA A 458 -2.31 19.53 11.31
C ALA A 458 -1.80 18.21 11.91
N PHE A 459 -2.71 17.30 12.28
CA PHE A 459 -2.39 15.98 12.86
C PHE A 459 -1.53 15.10 11.94
N VAL A 460 -1.76 15.17 10.62
CA VAL A 460 -0.99 14.40 9.62
C VAL A 460 0.36 15.06 9.28
N GLY A 461 0.64 16.23 9.87
CA GLY A 461 1.99 16.76 9.98
C GLY A 461 2.94 15.78 10.69
N GLU A 462 2.44 15.06 11.70
CA GLU A 462 3.18 14.07 12.50
C GLU A 462 3.03 12.64 11.95
N THR A 463 1.83 12.24 11.50
CA THR A 463 1.61 10.89 10.93
C THR A 463 2.43 10.64 9.66
N ALA A 464 2.87 11.69 8.96
CA ALA A 464 3.78 11.57 7.82
C ALA A 464 5.16 10.96 8.17
N PHE A 465 5.57 10.95 9.44
CA PHE A 465 6.82 10.32 9.89
C PHE A 465 6.63 8.87 10.41
N ILE A 466 5.37 8.40 10.52
CA ILE A 466 5.00 7.15 11.18
C ILE A 466 4.82 6.03 10.13
N GLY A 467 5.41 4.85 10.39
CA GLY A 467 5.28 3.66 9.53
C GLY A 467 6.06 3.72 8.21
N SER A 468 6.92 4.70 8.01
CA SER A 468 7.74 4.85 6.79
C SER A 468 9.20 5.19 7.12
N CYS A 469 10.10 4.92 6.20
CA CYS A 469 11.50 5.32 6.28
C CYS A 469 11.65 6.80 5.90
N ASN A 470 12.24 7.58 6.79
CA ASN A 470 12.39 9.02 6.62
C ASN A 470 13.76 9.31 5.98
N LEU A 471 13.76 9.72 4.71
CA LEU A 471 14.96 10.17 4.00
C LEU A 471 15.09 11.69 4.16
N LEU A 472 15.96 12.11 5.06
CA LEU A 472 16.28 13.52 5.27
C LEU A 472 17.23 13.99 4.17
N VAL A 473 16.89 15.14 3.59
CA VAL A 473 17.61 15.83 2.53
C VAL A 473 17.73 17.32 2.89
N GLU A 474 18.62 18.06 2.26
CA GLU A 474 18.89 19.45 2.64
C GLU A 474 17.77 20.39 2.18
N GLY A 475 17.43 20.34 0.91
CA GLY A 475 16.51 21.26 0.24
C GLY A 475 15.23 20.60 -0.28
N ALA A 476 14.23 21.45 -0.56
CA ALA A 476 13.04 21.03 -1.29
C ALA A 476 13.34 20.74 -2.78
N ALA A 477 14.45 21.25 -3.32
CA ALA A 477 14.91 20.94 -4.68
C ALA A 477 15.32 19.46 -4.81
N ASP A 478 16.06 18.95 -3.82
CA ASP A 478 16.45 17.56 -3.64
C ASP A 478 15.21 16.66 -3.69
N GLN A 479 14.17 17.02 -2.95
CA GLN A 479 12.89 16.30 -2.93
C GLN A 479 12.24 16.26 -4.32
N VAL A 480 12.27 17.38 -5.07
CA VAL A 480 11.75 17.46 -6.44
C VAL A 480 12.55 16.54 -7.38
N LEU A 481 13.88 16.60 -7.34
CA LEU A 481 14.77 15.80 -8.20
C LEU A 481 14.65 14.29 -7.89
N LEU A 482 14.72 13.90 -6.61
CA LEU A 482 14.65 12.50 -6.18
C LEU A 482 13.27 11.88 -6.45
N ALA A 483 12.17 12.57 -6.11
CA ALA A 483 10.82 12.05 -6.37
C ALA A 483 10.50 12.05 -7.87
N GLY A 484 10.90 13.10 -8.59
CA GLY A 484 10.72 13.22 -10.04
C GLY A 484 11.46 12.13 -10.81
N ALA A 485 12.77 11.99 -10.61
CA ALA A 485 13.58 10.98 -11.29
C ALA A 485 13.16 9.54 -10.91
N SER A 486 12.79 9.28 -9.65
CA SER A 486 12.27 7.97 -9.24
C SER A 486 11.01 7.60 -10.02
N ARG A 487 10.04 8.52 -10.11
CA ARG A 487 8.79 8.34 -10.88
C ARG A 487 9.05 8.14 -12.38
N LEU A 488 9.99 8.89 -12.96
CA LEU A 488 10.38 8.75 -14.37
C LEU A 488 11.03 7.38 -14.66
N ILE A 489 11.92 6.89 -13.78
CA ILE A 489 12.50 5.54 -13.91
C ILE A 489 11.43 4.45 -13.76
N ARG A 490 10.46 4.62 -12.85
CA ARG A 490 9.32 3.71 -12.67
C ARG A 490 8.32 3.72 -13.83
N ALA A 491 8.28 4.79 -14.64
CA ALA A 491 7.47 4.87 -15.84
C ALA A 491 8.14 4.21 -17.07
N GLY A 492 9.45 3.96 -17.02
CA GLY A 492 10.20 3.27 -18.08
C GLY A 492 9.90 1.76 -18.14
N ALA A 493 10.15 1.15 -19.29
CA ALA A 493 9.71 -0.21 -19.62
C ALA A 493 10.23 -1.34 -18.71
N SER A 494 11.32 -1.14 -17.97
CA SER A 494 11.78 -2.06 -16.91
C SER A 494 12.75 -1.36 -15.94
N PRO A 495 12.29 -0.92 -14.74
CA PRO A 495 13.20 -0.47 -13.69
C PRO A 495 13.92 -1.66 -13.04
N GLY A 496 15.25 -1.58 -12.91
CA GLY A 496 16.03 -2.57 -12.16
C GLY A 496 15.67 -2.58 -10.67
N ARG A 497 15.93 -3.70 -9.97
CA ARG A 497 15.57 -3.86 -8.56
C ARG A 497 16.39 -2.90 -7.67
N GLY A 498 15.78 -1.78 -7.29
CA GLY A 498 16.44 -0.71 -6.52
C GLY A 498 16.84 0.51 -7.36
N ASP A 499 16.59 0.50 -8.68
CA ASP A 499 16.87 1.64 -9.57
C ASP A 499 15.98 2.87 -9.32
N SER A 500 15.05 2.81 -8.37
CA SER A 500 14.10 3.88 -8.03
C SER A 500 13.66 3.76 -6.57
N LEU A 501 13.49 4.90 -5.89
CA LEU A 501 12.92 4.95 -4.53
C LEU A 501 11.48 4.45 -4.55
N ASP A 502 11.07 3.71 -3.52
CA ASP A 502 9.65 3.43 -3.29
C ASP A 502 9.05 4.52 -2.40
N LEU A 503 8.40 5.50 -3.03
CA LEU A 503 7.81 6.64 -2.34
C LEU A 503 6.62 6.25 -1.45
N ASN A 504 6.11 5.01 -1.56
CA ASN A 504 5.09 4.51 -0.63
C ASN A 504 5.69 4.17 0.73
N ARG A 505 6.95 3.69 0.76
CA ARG A 505 7.73 3.33 1.96
C ARG A 505 8.70 4.42 2.43
N ILE A 506 9.15 5.30 1.54
CA ILE A 506 10.11 6.37 1.82
C ILE A 506 9.39 7.73 1.79
N VAL A 507 9.47 8.45 2.90
CA VAL A 507 9.06 9.86 2.99
C VAL A 507 10.31 10.72 2.92
N ILE A 508 10.40 11.57 1.90
CA ILE A 508 11.51 12.51 1.73
C ILE A 508 11.21 13.78 2.54
N VAL A 509 12.15 14.18 3.40
CA VAL A 509 11.99 15.25 4.39
C VAL A 509 13.05 16.33 4.15
N PRO A 510 12.69 17.48 3.53
CA PRO A 510 13.61 18.59 3.39
C PRO A 510 13.85 19.28 4.74
N CYS A 511 15.11 19.41 5.15
CA CYS A 511 15.52 20.00 6.42
C CYS A 511 15.66 21.54 6.38
N GLY A 512 15.80 22.12 5.18
CA GLY A 512 16.08 23.54 4.95
C GLY A 512 17.57 23.86 4.77
N SER A 513 18.47 23.06 5.37
CA SER A 513 19.92 22.99 5.10
C SER A 513 20.58 21.85 5.90
N ALA A 514 21.81 21.47 5.54
CA ALA A 514 22.69 20.57 6.30
C ALA A 514 22.66 20.84 7.81
N GLY A 515 22.82 22.11 8.20
CA GLY A 515 22.91 22.54 9.60
C GLY A 515 21.63 22.33 10.41
N GLN A 516 20.47 22.18 9.77
CA GLN A 516 19.21 21.83 10.45
C GLN A 516 18.98 20.32 10.56
N MET A 517 19.66 19.50 9.74
CA MET A 517 19.44 18.06 9.71
C MET A 517 19.68 17.35 11.07
N PRO A 518 20.71 17.69 11.88
CA PRO A 518 20.85 17.18 13.24
C PRO A 518 19.65 17.49 14.15
N TYR A 519 19.04 18.67 14.00
CA TYR A 519 17.84 19.04 14.74
C TYR A 519 16.61 18.24 14.25
N THR A 520 16.45 18.05 12.93
CA THR A 520 15.38 17.21 12.38
C THR A 520 15.49 15.75 12.85
N VAL A 521 16.70 15.17 12.92
CA VAL A 521 16.93 13.83 13.51
C VAL A 521 16.52 13.80 15.00
N TYR A 522 16.80 14.86 15.77
CA TYR A 522 16.35 14.98 17.15
C TYR A 522 14.82 15.09 17.28
N LEU A 523 14.14 15.81 16.38
CA LEU A 523 12.68 15.86 16.35
C LEU A 523 12.06 14.47 16.09
N ILE A 524 12.59 13.72 15.12
CA ILE A 524 12.01 12.46 14.65
C ILE A 524 12.31 11.25 15.56
N ARG A 525 13.46 11.21 16.25
CA ARG A 525 13.86 10.04 17.08
C ARG A 525 14.27 10.36 18.52
N GLY A 526 14.27 11.64 18.91
CA GLY A 526 14.74 12.12 20.22
C GLY A 526 13.66 12.56 21.20
N ARG A 527 12.38 12.47 20.82
CA ARG A 527 11.22 12.84 21.65
C ARG A 527 10.47 11.61 22.17
N ASP A 528 10.11 10.70 21.28
CA ASP A 528 9.27 9.55 21.58
C ASP A 528 10.06 8.27 21.93
N THR A 529 9.33 7.28 22.47
CA THR A 529 9.83 5.92 22.70
C THR A 529 9.98 5.14 21.38
N GLU A 530 9.04 5.30 20.46
CA GLU A 530 9.17 4.82 19.08
C GLU A 530 10.23 5.65 18.33
N LYS A 531 11.10 4.97 17.59
CA LYS A 531 12.24 5.58 16.90
C LYS A 531 12.22 5.19 15.43
N PRO A 532 11.35 5.83 14.60
CA PRO A 532 11.13 5.44 13.21
C PRO A 532 12.44 5.43 12.40
N PRO A 533 12.53 4.61 11.34
CA PRO A 533 13.74 4.52 10.53
C PRO A 533 14.05 5.85 9.85
N VAL A 534 15.33 6.23 9.85
CA VAL A 534 15.86 7.50 9.34
C VAL A 534 17.15 7.25 8.56
N ILE A 535 17.27 7.91 7.41
CA ILE A 535 18.47 8.06 6.60
C ILE A 535 18.75 9.56 6.45
N ALA A 536 20.01 9.96 6.47
CA ALA A 536 20.44 11.29 6.03
C ALA A 536 21.15 11.16 4.67
N LEU A 537 20.81 12.03 3.72
CA LEU A 537 21.58 12.29 2.50
C LEU A 537 21.96 13.77 2.51
N LEU A 538 23.27 14.03 2.46
CA LEU A 538 23.87 15.37 2.51
C LEU A 538 24.69 15.63 1.26
N ASP A 539 24.87 16.90 0.91
CA ASP A 539 25.80 17.29 -0.13
C ASP A 539 27.26 17.13 0.37
N ALA A 540 28.22 17.07 -0.56
CA ALA A 540 29.64 16.90 -0.26
C ALA A 540 30.39 18.22 -0.08
N ASP A 541 29.68 19.35 0.00
CA ASP A 541 30.22 20.68 0.28
C ASP A 541 30.78 20.76 1.74
N PRO A 542 31.35 21.89 2.17
CA PRO A 542 31.78 22.08 3.55
C PRO A 542 30.65 21.93 4.60
N ALA A 543 29.43 22.41 4.33
CA ALA A 543 28.32 22.38 5.28
C ALA A 543 27.77 20.97 5.51
N GLY A 544 27.53 20.22 4.44
CA GLY A 544 27.15 18.80 4.46
C GLY A 544 28.21 17.94 5.12
N ARG A 545 29.50 18.21 4.91
CA ARG A 545 30.60 17.52 5.63
C ARG A 545 30.57 17.76 7.14
N ASP A 546 30.34 18.99 7.61
CA ASP A 546 30.26 19.25 9.06
C ASP A 546 28.95 18.72 9.68
N ALA A 547 27.82 18.75 8.96
CA ALA A 547 26.59 18.09 9.39
C ALA A 547 26.76 16.56 9.47
N ALA A 548 27.36 15.94 8.46
CA ALA A 548 27.64 14.50 8.44
C ALA A 548 28.53 14.10 9.63
N LYS A 549 29.51 14.92 9.98
CA LYS A 549 30.38 14.74 11.16
C LYS A 549 29.62 14.88 12.49
N ALA A 550 28.66 15.79 12.60
CA ALA A 550 27.77 15.88 13.77
C ALA A 550 26.90 14.62 13.91
N LEU A 551 26.24 14.20 12.81
CA LEU A 551 25.39 13.01 12.76
C LEU A 551 26.16 11.69 13.01
N ARG A 552 27.35 11.53 12.41
CA ARG A 552 28.22 10.33 12.55
C ARG A 552 28.91 10.21 13.93
N GLY A 553 28.56 11.04 14.91
CA GLY A 553 29.00 10.90 16.30
C GLY A 553 29.73 12.09 16.91
N GLY A 554 29.97 13.16 16.15
CA GLY A 554 30.56 14.40 16.67
C GLY A 554 29.73 15.01 17.81
N GLU A 555 28.41 14.90 17.71
CA GLU A 555 27.50 15.23 18.82
C GLU A 555 27.00 13.96 19.54
N LYS A 556 27.44 13.77 20.79
CA LYS A 556 27.07 12.58 21.61
C LYS A 556 25.57 12.38 21.85
N ARG A 557 24.73 13.41 21.64
CA ARG A 557 23.26 13.28 21.68
C ARG A 557 22.72 12.79 20.32
N ILE A 558 23.14 13.40 19.23
CA ILE A 558 22.60 13.12 17.88
C ILE A 558 23.14 11.80 17.31
N GLY A 559 24.42 11.49 17.50
CA GLY A 559 25.03 10.21 17.09
C GLY A 559 24.56 8.97 17.88
N ARG A 560 23.58 9.13 18.79
CA ARG A 560 22.81 8.03 19.40
C ARG A 560 21.42 7.85 18.77
N LEU A 561 21.01 8.78 17.90
CA LEU A 561 19.73 8.81 17.21
C LEU A 561 19.84 8.40 15.74
N ILE A 562 21.04 8.39 15.16
CA ILE A 562 21.29 7.83 13.83
C ILE A 562 22.59 7.02 13.86
N LYS A 563 22.64 5.89 13.14
CA LYS A 563 23.89 5.15 12.96
C LYS A 563 24.76 5.82 11.89
N PRO A 564 26.11 5.81 12.01
CA PRO A 564 26.98 6.38 10.98
C PRO A 564 26.77 5.81 9.58
N GLU A 565 26.43 4.52 9.47
CA GLU A 565 26.12 3.83 8.21
C GLU A 565 24.82 4.30 7.52
N TYR A 566 23.97 5.08 8.21
CA TYR A 566 22.74 5.69 7.68
C TYR A 566 22.90 7.19 7.40
N VAL A 567 24.13 7.72 7.51
CA VAL A 567 24.52 9.06 7.07
C VAL A 567 25.28 8.91 5.77
N LEU A 568 24.63 9.23 4.65
CA LEU A 568 25.20 9.20 3.31
C LEU A 568 25.54 10.63 2.85
N ASP A 569 26.49 10.72 1.93
CA ASP A 569 26.80 11.94 1.19
C ASP A 569 26.80 11.62 -0.31
N VAL A 570 26.43 12.58 -1.17
CA VAL A 570 26.26 12.33 -2.63
C VAL A 570 27.54 11.74 -3.24
N ALA A 571 28.70 12.23 -2.80
CA ALA A 571 30.03 11.79 -3.21
C ALA A 571 30.36 10.30 -2.92
N THR A 572 29.79 9.69 -1.87
CA THR A 572 29.96 8.24 -1.59
C THR A 572 28.79 7.38 -2.05
N ALA A 573 27.69 7.99 -2.49
CA ALA A 573 26.50 7.29 -2.97
C ALA A 573 26.45 7.11 -4.50
N VAL A 574 27.30 7.80 -5.27
CA VAL A 574 27.34 7.77 -6.73
C VAL A 574 28.77 7.57 -7.23
N GLU A 575 28.93 6.85 -8.34
CA GLU A 575 30.22 6.72 -9.04
C GLU A 575 30.64 8.06 -9.69
N PRO A 576 31.95 8.36 -9.81
CA PRO A 576 32.41 9.54 -10.54
C PRO A 576 31.93 9.57 -12.00
N ASP A 577 31.83 10.76 -12.58
CA ASP A 577 31.47 10.90 -13.99
C ASP A 577 32.58 10.39 -14.95
N VAL A 578 32.30 10.43 -16.26
CA VAL A 578 33.27 10.01 -17.31
C VAL A 578 34.58 10.82 -17.34
N ASN A 579 34.65 11.96 -16.63
CA ASN A 579 35.85 12.78 -16.46
C ASN A 579 36.53 12.54 -15.10
N GLY A 580 35.97 11.67 -14.25
CA GLY A 580 36.42 11.42 -12.89
C GLY A 580 35.94 12.46 -11.86
N ARG A 581 35.02 13.37 -12.21
CA ARG A 581 34.45 14.34 -11.27
C ARG A 581 33.43 13.63 -10.38
N VAL A 582 33.65 13.74 -9.07
CA VAL A 582 32.69 13.31 -8.05
C VAL A 582 31.60 14.40 -7.94
N PRO A 583 30.30 14.05 -7.89
CA PRO A 583 29.24 15.04 -7.67
C PRO A 583 29.36 15.66 -6.27
N VAL A 584 29.21 16.99 -6.20
CA VAL A 584 29.21 17.74 -4.93
C VAL A 584 27.79 17.88 -4.41
N GLU A 585 26.88 18.35 -5.27
CA GLU A 585 25.45 18.48 -4.99
C GLU A 585 24.62 17.45 -5.76
N ILE A 586 23.36 17.21 -5.34
CA ILE A 586 22.40 16.41 -6.12
C ILE A 586 22.18 17.00 -7.53
N GLU A 587 22.26 18.33 -7.70
CA GLU A 587 22.20 18.98 -9.02
C GLU A 587 23.33 18.58 -9.99
N ASP A 588 24.51 18.14 -9.52
CA ASP A 588 25.60 17.69 -10.42
C ASP A 588 25.24 16.39 -11.19
N LEU A 589 24.22 15.67 -10.73
CA LEU A 589 23.69 14.50 -11.44
C LEU A 589 22.93 14.90 -12.71
N VAL A 590 22.47 16.15 -12.83
CA VAL A 590 21.85 16.70 -14.04
C VAL A 590 22.94 16.96 -15.10
N PRO A 591 22.87 16.37 -16.31
CA PRO A 591 23.81 16.67 -17.39
C PRO A 591 23.77 18.14 -17.79
N THR A 592 24.94 18.72 -18.06
CA THR A 592 25.10 20.15 -18.39
C THR A 592 24.15 20.68 -19.48
N PRO A 593 23.87 19.94 -20.58
CA PRO A 593 22.91 20.40 -21.58
C PRO A 593 21.47 20.52 -21.02
N LEU A 594 21.00 19.53 -20.27
CA LEU A 594 19.70 19.54 -19.58
C LEU A 594 19.64 20.64 -18.51
N ALA A 595 20.73 20.88 -17.79
CA ALA A 595 20.81 21.97 -16.80
C ALA A 595 20.67 23.36 -17.47
N VAL A 596 21.35 23.59 -18.60
CA VAL A 596 21.21 24.83 -19.39
C VAL A 596 19.79 24.96 -19.96
N ARG A 597 19.20 23.87 -20.48
CA ARG A 597 17.81 23.83 -20.96
C ARG A 597 16.82 24.18 -19.84
N ALA A 598 16.99 23.62 -18.64
CA ALA A 598 16.15 23.88 -17.47
C ALA A 598 16.27 25.32 -16.94
N ALA A 599 17.47 25.90 -16.92
CA ALA A 599 17.66 27.30 -16.58
C ALA A 599 16.94 28.25 -17.56
N ASN A 600 16.99 27.93 -18.87
CA ASN A 600 16.29 28.70 -19.91
C ASN A 600 14.76 28.59 -19.78
N GLU A 601 14.23 27.38 -19.54
CA GLU A 601 12.80 27.13 -19.27
C GLU A 601 12.31 27.88 -18.02
N TYR A 602 13.12 27.92 -16.95
CA TYR A 602 12.81 28.67 -15.73
C TYR A 602 12.71 30.19 -15.97
N PHE A 603 13.60 30.78 -16.78
CA PHE A 603 13.46 32.20 -17.16
C PHE A 603 12.24 32.45 -18.04
N LEU A 604 11.87 31.52 -18.92
CA LEU A 604 10.63 31.61 -19.70
C LEU A 604 9.38 31.61 -18.79
N GLU A 605 9.29 30.70 -17.81
CA GLU A 605 8.18 30.66 -16.84
C GLU A 605 8.06 31.96 -16.03
N ILE A 606 9.17 32.62 -15.67
CA ILE A 606 9.15 33.87 -14.89
C ILE A 606 8.89 35.11 -15.77
N GLU A 607 9.44 35.17 -16.97
CA GLU A 607 9.39 36.36 -17.81
C GLU A 607 8.09 36.49 -18.62
N GLU A 608 7.35 35.39 -18.83
CA GLU A 608 5.97 35.44 -19.34
C GLU A 608 5.06 36.33 -18.45
N PHE A 609 5.26 36.31 -17.12
CA PHE A 609 4.55 37.19 -16.19
C PHE A 609 5.09 38.63 -16.11
N ARG A 610 6.25 38.94 -16.73
CA ARG A 610 6.91 40.25 -16.66
C ARG A 610 6.94 41.02 -17.98
N GLY A 611 6.81 40.34 -19.12
CA GLY A 611 6.91 40.96 -20.46
C GLY A 611 8.34 41.35 -20.86
N GLU A 612 9.34 40.68 -20.30
CA GLU A 612 10.77 40.92 -20.56
C GLU A 612 11.31 40.03 -21.69
N ARG A 613 12.61 40.14 -22.02
CA ARG A 613 13.27 39.28 -23.02
C ARG A 613 14.09 38.18 -22.32
N PRO A 614 13.78 36.88 -22.54
CA PRO A 614 14.41 35.77 -21.85
C PRO A 614 15.93 35.80 -21.82
N ALA A 615 16.49 35.66 -20.62
CA ALA A 615 17.93 35.62 -20.39
C ALA A 615 18.59 34.28 -20.79
N ALA A 616 18.41 33.82 -22.03
CA ALA A 616 18.85 32.50 -22.50
C ALA A 616 20.37 32.29 -22.46
N PHE A 617 20.82 31.19 -21.84
CA PHE A 617 22.20 30.72 -21.82
C PHE A 617 22.48 29.72 -22.94
N THR A 618 23.76 29.62 -23.32
CA THR A 618 24.34 28.56 -24.16
C THR A 618 25.31 27.71 -23.35
N ILE A 619 25.53 26.46 -23.77
CA ILE A 619 26.39 25.50 -23.04
C ILE A 619 27.85 26.00 -23.00
N GLN A 620 28.27 26.75 -24.01
CA GLN A 620 29.60 27.33 -24.16
C GLN A 620 29.90 28.48 -23.17
N GLU A 621 28.90 28.98 -22.44
CA GLU A 621 29.09 30.02 -21.41
C GLU A 621 29.41 29.44 -20.02
N LEU A 622 29.28 28.13 -19.83
CA LEU A 622 29.69 27.46 -18.58
C LEU A 622 31.19 27.13 -18.60
N PRO A 623 31.86 27.11 -17.43
CA PRO A 623 33.26 26.70 -17.34
C PRO A 623 33.47 25.27 -17.88
N SER A 624 34.50 25.08 -18.69
CA SER A 624 34.89 23.75 -19.20
C SER A 624 35.41 22.81 -18.10
N THR A 625 35.78 23.37 -16.95
CA THR A 625 36.17 22.68 -15.72
C THR A 625 35.67 23.49 -14.53
N LEU A 626 34.90 22.87 -13.64
CA LEU A 626 34.51 23.44 -12.34
C LEU A 626 35.55 23.05 -11.28
N SER A 627 35.63 23.83 -10.20
CA SER A 627 36.49 23.51 -9.05
C SER A 627 35.93 22.37 -8.20
N ALA A 628 36.74 21.83 -7.28
CA ALA A 628 36.44 20.58 -6.57
C ALA A 628 35.27 20.67 -5.57
N ASP A 629 34.92 21.88 -5.12
CA ASP A 629 33.83 22.17 -4.18
C ASP A 629 32.70 23.00 -4.83
N GLU A 630 32.69 23.14 -6.16
CA GLU A 630 31.77 24.00 -6.94
C GLU A 630 30.85 23.17 -7.83
N SER A 631 29.53 23.44 -7.80
CA SER A 631 28.52 22.66 -8.53
C SER A 631 28.14 23.24 -9.90
N VAL A 632 27.49 22.42 -10.73
CA VAL A 632 26.85 22.87 -11.99
C VAL A 632 25.78 23.94 -11.74
N PHE A 633 25.08 23.90 -10.60
CA PHE A 633 24.08 24.90 -10.23
C PHE A 633 24.73 26.24 -9.89
N ASP A 634 25.83 26.26 -9.12
CA ASP A 634 26.54 27.49 -8.77
C ASP A 634 27.12 28.22 -9.98
N ALA A 635 27.61 27.48 -10.97
CA ALA A 635 28.06 28.05 -12.24
C ALA A 635 26.91 28.73 -13.01
N LEU A 636 25.75 28.07 -13.11
CA LEU A 636 24.54 28.63 -13.74
C LEU A 636 24.02 29.86 -12.97
N ASN A 637 23.99 29.79 -11.63
CA ASN A 637 23.53 30.88 -10.76
C ASN A 637 24.50 32.08 -10.81
N THR A 638 25.80 31.84 -10.98
CA THR A 638 26.81 32.89 -11.19
C THR A 638 26.66 33.57 -12.54
N LEU A 639 26.42 32.79 -13.61
CA LEU A 639 26.10 33.33 -14.94
C LEU A 639 24.77 34.12 -14.94
N ALA A 640 23.78 33.70 -14.14
CA ALA A 640 22.54 34.44 -13.92
C ALA A 640 22.80 35.79 -13.22
N LYS A 641 23.55 35.79 -12.11
CA LYS A 641 23.91 37.00 -11.36
C LYS A 641 24.66 38.01 -12.24
N ALA A 642 25.56 37.54 -13.11
CA ALA A 642 26.26 38.39 -14.08
C ALA A 642 25.33 39.11 -15.08
N ARG A 643 24.11 38.58 -15.30
CA ARG A 643 23.05 39.18 -16.12
C ARG A 643 21.95 39.89 -15.30
N GLY A 644 22.15 40.09 -14.00
CA GLY A 644 21.14 40.69 -13.10
C GLY A 644 19.94 39.78 -12.79
N ARG A 645 20.06 38.47 -13.07
CA ARG A 645 19.05 37.43 -12.81
C ARG A 645 19.48 36.59 -11.60
N HIS A 646 18.58 35.74 -11.12
CA HIS A 646 18.88 34.71 -10.11
C HIS A 646 18.02 33.47 -10.40
N ILE A 647 18.58 32.30 -10.13
CA ILE A 647 17.90 31.01 -10.26
C ILE A 647 17.62 30.47 -8.86
N ASP A 648 16.36 30.18 -8.56
CA ASP A 648 15.95 29.43 -7.38
C ASP A 648 16.15 27.92 -7.60
N LYS A 649 16.70 27.20 -6.62
CA LYS A 649 16.94 25.75 -6.72
C LYS A 649 15.64 24.96 -6.95
N ILE A 650 14.52 25.35 -6.31
CA ILE A 650 13.24 24.63 -6.44
C ILE A 650 12.65 24.84 -7.84
N GLY A 651 12.69 26.07 -8.34
CA GLY A 651 12.30 26.41 -9.73
C GLY A 651 13.15 25.69 -10.78
N PHE A 652 14.47 25.64 -10.57
CA PHE A 652 15.38 24.85 -11.42
C PHE A 652 15.03 23.36 -11.42
N ALA A 653 14.89 22.74 -10.24
CA ALA A 653 14.52 21.34 -10.11
C ALA A 653 13.14 21.04 -10.76
N ARG A 654 12.16 21.94 -10.60
CA ARG A 654 10.86 21.87 -11.29
C ARG A 654 11.03 21.90 -12.81
N ALA A 655 11.90 22.76 -13.34
CA ALA A 655 12.15 22.86 -14.77
C ALA A 655 12.85 21.60 -15.33
N VAL A 656 13.86 21.06 -14.62
CA VAL A 656 14.52 19.78 -14.97
C VAL A 656 13.49 18.65 -15.08
N ILE A 657 12.68 18.44 -14.03
CA ILE A 657 11.67 17.37 -14.04
C ILE A 657 10.56 17.65 -15.07
N GLY A 658 10.16 18.92 -15.27
CA GLY A 658 9.18 19.31 -16.27
C GLY A 658 9.63 19.07 -17.71
N ILE A 659 10.92 19.20 -18.02
CA ILE A 659 11.51 18.82 -19.31
C ILE A 659 11.52 17.30 -19.46
N CYS A 660 11.98 16.58 -18.44
CA CYS A 660 11.97 15.10 -18.44
C CYS A 660 10.55 14.50 -18.58
N GLU A 661 9.51 15.16 -18.04
CA GLU A 661 8.09 14.80 -18.24
C GLU A 661 7.62 15.02 -19.69
N LYS A 662 8.13 16.03 -20.39
CA LYS A 662 7.73 16.39 -21.76
C LYS A 662 8.37 15.49 -22.82
N GLU A 663 9.65 15.18 -22.65
CA GLU A 663 10.47 14.52 -23.67
C GLU A 663 10.68 13.02 -23.41
N GLY A 664 10.56 12.59 -22.16
CA GLY A 664 10.70 11.19 -21.76
C GLY A 664 12.14 10.66 -21.86
N ALA A 665 12.29 9.35 -21.60
CA ALA A 665 13.60 8.69 -21.52
C ALA A 665 14.23 8.35 -22.89
N GLU A 666 13.67 8.86 -23.98
CA GLU A 666 14.25 8.75 -25.34
C GLU A 666 15.20 9.93 -25.65
N ASP A 667 15.06 11.07 -24.98
CA ASP A 667 16.06 12.14 -25.03
C ASP A 667 17.37 11.70 -24.36
N ILE A 668 18.51 12.05 -24.98
CA ILE A 668 19.83 11.60 -24.55
C ILE A 668 20.25 12.23 -23.21
N ASP A 669 19.88 13.49 -22.95
CA ASP A 669 20.22 14.15 -21.69
C ASP A 669 19.31 13.65 -20.55
N VAL A 670 18.02 13.44 -20.82
CA VAL A 670 17.09 12.80 -19.86
C VAL A 670 17.55 11.37 -19.53
N ALA A 671 17.92 10.57 -20.54
CA ALA A 671 18.44 9.22 -20.33
C ALA A 671 19.74 9.22 -19.51
N ALA A 672 20.64 10.18 -19.74
CA ALA A 672 21.86 10.34 -18.95
C ALA A 672 21.58 10.76 -17.49
N PHE A 673 20.65 11.70 -17.26
CA PHE A 673 20.19 12.07 -15.92
C PHE A 673 19.62 10.86 -15.16
N LEU A 674 18.63 10.17 -15.74
CA LEU A 674 18.00 9.02 -15.12
C LEU A 674 18.96 7.84 -14.95
N THR A 675 20.06 7.77 -15.70
CA THR A 675 21.12 6.78 -15.48
C THR A 675 21.98 7.15 -14.27
N ARG A 676 22.40 8.42 -14.14
CA ARG A 676 23.19 8.94 -13.00
C ARG A 676 22.45 8.84 -11.65
N MET A 677 21.12 8.88 -11.66
CA MET A 677 20.29 8.73 -10.44
C MET A 677 20.20 7.28 -9.93
N ARG A 678 20.46 6.25 -10.77
CA ARG A 678 20.26 4.83 -10.37
C ARG A 678 21.20 4.33 -9.26
N PRO A 679 22.52 4.64 -9.26
CA PRO A 679 23.41 4.27 -8.16
C PRO A 679 22.93 4.83 -6.80
N LEU A 680 22.56 6.12 -6.77
CA LEU A 680 22.01 6.79 -5.59
C LEU A 680 20.75 6.08 -5.08
N PHE A 681 19.80 5.77 -5.97
CA PHE A 681 18.58 5.07 -5.59
C PHE A 681 18.80 3.64 -5.11
N ARG A 682 19.78 2.90 -5.68
CA ARG A 682 20.17 1.58 -5.18
C ARG A 682 20.73 1.69 -3.76
N LYS A 683 21.68 2.61 -3.54
CA LYS A 683 22.30 2.83 -2.24
C LYS A 683 21.28 3.23 -1.17
N LEU A 684 20.39 4.17 -1.49
CA LEU A 684 19.28 4.58 -0.62
C LEU A 684 18.34 3.41 -0.30
N THR A 685 18.02 2.55 -1.28
CA THR A 685 17.16 1.37 -1.09
C THR A 685 17.82 0.30 -0.20
N GLU A 686 19.14 0.12 -0.30
CA GLU A 686 19.89 -0.79 0.59
C GLU A 686 19.89 -0.28 2.03
N THR A 687 20.23 1.01 2.21
CA THR A 687 20.26 1.69 3.51
C THR A 687 18.86 1.72 4.17
N GLN A 688 17.79 1.96 3.39
CA GLN A 688 16.40 1.90 3.85
C GLN A 688 16.04 0.53 4.42
N ARG A 689 16.33 -0.55 3.71
CA ARG A 689 16.07 -1.91 4.20
C ARG A 689 16.87 -2.25 5.46
N ALA A 690 18.07 -1.70 5.63
CA ALA A 690 18.85 -1.87 6.85
C ALA A 690 18.21 -1.10 8.03
N ALA A 691 17.92 0.19 7.84
CA ALA A 691 17.32 1.05 8.86
C ALA A 691 15.94 0.57 9.33
N GLU A 692 15.12 0.01 8.43
CA GLU A 692 13.82 -0.58 8.79
C GLU A 692 13.95 -1.84 9.66
N ARG A 693 14.88 -2.76 9.34
CA ARG A 693 15.15 -3.94 10.19
C ARG A 693 15.65 -3.53 11.57
N ASP A 694 16.58 -2.58 11.63
CA ASP A 694 17.09 -2.00 12.87
C ASP A 694 15.96 -1.40 13.73
N ALA A 695 15.03 -0.66 13.10
CA ALA A 695 13.89 -0.07 13.79
C ALA A 695 12.91 -1.12 14.31
N SER A 696 12.63 -2.18 13.54
CA SER A 696 11.81 -3.32 13.99
C SER A 696 12.46 -4.07 15.15
N LYS A 697 13.73 -4.50 15.03
CA LYS A 697 14.50 -5.13 16.12
C LYS A 697 14.48 -4.28 17.40
N ALA A 698 14.67 -2.97 17.28
CA ALA A 698 14.63 -2.04 18.42
C ALA A 698 13.22 -1.88 19.04
N ARG A 699 12.16 -1.79 18.23
CA ARG A 699 10.76 -1.75 18.69
C ARG A 699 10.42 -3.01 19.48
N ILE A 700 10.69 -4.18 18.90
CA ILE A 700 10.38 -5.48 19.51
C ILE A 700 11.17 -5.69 20.80
N SER A 701 12.48 -5.36 20.84
CA SER A 701 13.25 -5.39 22.09
C SER A 701 12.64 -4.51 23.17
N SER A 702 12.28 -3.26 22.84
CA SER A 702 11.69 -2.33 23.82
C SER A 702 10.29 -2.77 24.28
N LEU A 703 9.55 -3.51 23.46
CA LEU A 703 8.25 -4.09 23.81
C LEU A 703 8.42 -5.26 24.78
N VAL A 704 9.32 -6.19 24.45
CA VAL A 704 9.67 -7.35 25.30
C VAL A 704 10.21 -6.87 26.66
N ASP A 705 11.18 -5.94 26.66
CA ASP A 705 11.75 -5.37 27.89
C ASP A 705 10.67 -4.71 28.77
N ARG A 706 9.68 -4.02 28.17
CA ARG A 706 8.56 -3.40 28.90
C ARG A 706 7.62 -4.43 29.51
N LEU A 707 7.18 -5.41 28.73
CA LEU A 707 6.23 -6.43 29.19
C LEU A 707 6.87 -7.33 30.26
N GLN A 708 8.12 -7.77 30.05
CA GLN A 708 8.90 -8.49 31.06
C GLN A 708 9.07 -7.66 32.35
N SER A 709 9.37 -6.37 32.25
CA SER A 709 9.57 -5.51 33.43
C SER A 709 8.29 -5.28 34.23
N ASN A 710 7.13 -5.24 33.58
CA ASN A 710 5.84 -5.23 34.27
C ASN A 710 5.61 -6.58 34.97
N PHE A 711 5.64 -7.68 34.21
CA PHE A 711 5.40 -9.02 34.74
C PHE A 711 6.28 -9.36 35.94
N ARG A 712 7.59 -9.08 35.88
CA ARG A 712 8.51 -9.32 37.00
C ARG A 712 8.28 -8.39 38.21
N ARG A 713 7.72 -7.20 38.03
CA ARG A 713 7.32 -6.32 39.14
C ARG A 713 6.06 -6.85 39.83
N ASP A 714 5.11 -7.31 39.04
CA ASP A 714 3.78 -7.73 39.51
C ASP A 714 3.80 -9.18 40.03
N HIS A 715 4.77 -9.99 39.58
CA HIS A 715 5.07 -11.36 40.00
C HIS A 715 6.56 -11.51 40.38
N PRO A 716 7.00 -11.03 41.56
CA PRO A 716 8.43 -10.99 41.92
C PRO A 716 9.04 -12.37 42.20
N ASP A 717 8.31 -13.24 42.90
CA ASP A 717 8.84 -14.52 43.43
C ASP A 717 8.21 -15.77 42.78
N VAL A 718 6.98 -15.67 42.28
CA VAL A 718 6.23 -16.75 41.60
C VAL A 718 5.11 -16.17 40.72
N ALA A 719 4.75 -16.88 39.65
CA ALA A 719 3.57 -16.63 38.82
C ALA A 719 2.82 -17.95 38.51
N THR A 720 1.55 -17.85 38.14
CA THR A 720 0.77 -18.99 37.64
C THR A 720 1.07 -19.26 36.16
N THR A 721 0.77 -20.48 35.71
CA THR A 721 0.82 -20.87 34.29
C THR A 721 -0.07 -19.97 33.42
N GLU A 722 -1.30 -19.72 33.87
CA GLU A 722 -2.27 -18.78 33.28
C GLU A 722 -1.70 -17.35 33.14
N GLN A 723 -1.02 -16.83 34.17
CA GLN A 723 -0.41 -15.49 34.15
C GLN A 723 0.73 -15.40 33.12
N ALA A 724 1.57 -16.43 33.01
CA ALA A 724 2.59 -16.47 31.96
C ALA A 724 1.97 -16.66 30.58
N LEU A 725 0.91 -17.47 30.44
CA LEU A 725 0.23 -17.67 29.17
C LEU A 725 -0.35 -16.35 28.64
N HIS A 726 -1.07 -15.60 29.48
CA HIS A 726 -1.57 -14.26 29.15
C HIS A 726 -0.44 -13.31 28.75
N LEU A 727 0.73 -13.36 29.41
CA LEU A 727 1.89 -12.57 29.00
C LEU A 727 2.42 -12.96 27.61
N LEU A 728 2.52 -14.25 27.30
CA LEU A 728 2.98 -14.70 25.97
C LEU A 728 1.98 -14.29 24.88
N GLU A 729 0.69 -14.24 25.20
CA GLU A 729 -0.39 -13.77 24.31
C GLU A 729 -0.35 -12.23 24.15
N ASP A 730 -0.19 -11.45 25.24
CA ASP A 730 0.06 -10.00 25.22
C ASP A 730 1.29 -9.61 24.37
N VAL A 731 2.35 -10.45 24.37
CA VAL A 731 3.50 -10.25 23.48
C VAL A 731 3.12 -10.60 22.04
N ALA A 732 2.46 -11.73 21.80
CA ALA A 732 2.14 -12.21 20.46
C ALA A 732 1.19 -11.28 19.68
N ASP A 733 0.19 -10.71 20.34
CA ASP A 733 -0.83 -9.84 19.73
C ASP A 733 -0.30 -8.47 19.29
N VAL A 734 0.79 -7.99 19.92
CA VAL A 734 1.38 -6.66 19.63
C VAL A 734 2.64 -6.77 18.75
N LEU A 735 3.08 -8.00 18.42
CA LEU A 735 4.11 -8.23 17.41
C LEU A 735 3.58 -7.95 16.00
N ASP A 736 4.33 -7.18 15.20
CA ASP A 736 4.03 -6.96 13.79
C ASP A 736 4.35 -8.20 12.92
N ASP A 737 4.04 -8.16 11.62
CA ASP A 737 4.27 -9.28 10.70
C ASP A 737 5.72 -9.33 10.15
N SER A 738 6.70 -8.71 10.82
CA SER A 738 8.12 -8.76 10.43
C SER A 738 8.74 -10.15 10.62
N ARG A 739 9.81 -10.43 9.86
CA ARG A 739 10.63 -11.66 10.02
C ARG A 739 11.28 -11.73 11.39
N GLU A 740 11.63 -10.56 11.91
CA GLU A 740 12.10 -10.34 13.26
C GLU A 740 11.05 -10.87 14.26
N ALA A 741 9.81 -10.37 14.19
CA ALA A 741 8.73 -10.79 15.08
C ALA A 741 8.47 -12.31 15.09
N ASP A 742 8.64 -13.00 13.95
CA ASP A 742 8.44 -14.46 13.87
C ASP A 742 9.46 -15.26 14.67
N ALA A 743 10.71 -14.78 14.79
CA ALA A 743 11.70 -15.40 15.65
C ALA A 743 11.27 -15.31 17.12
N VAL A 744 10.61 -14.21 17.52
CA VAL A 744 10.00 -14.07 18.85
C VAL A 744 8.78 -14.99 18.98
N ARG A 745 7.83 -15.00 18.02
CA ARG A 745 6.69 -15.95 18.02
C ARG A 745 7.15 -17.40 18.18
N THR A 746 8.20 -17.79 17.46
CA THR A 746 8.81 -19.12 17.53
C THR A 746 9.36 -19.41 18.92
N ARG A 747 9.99 -18.42 19.59
CA ARG A 747 10.50 -18.58 20.96
C ARG A 747 9.39 -18.52 22.02
N LEU A 748 8.32 -17.76 21.83
CA LEU A 748 7.10 -17.82 22.66
C LEU A 748 6.47 -19.24 22.61
N LEU A 749 6.34 -19.80 21.41
CA LEU A 749 5.87 -21.18 21.20
C LEU A 749 6.85 -22.24 21.73
N GLN A 750 8.11 -21.91 21.99
CA GLN A 750 9.02 -22.80 22.72
C GLN A 750 8.81 -22.65 24.23
N LEU A 751 8.79 -21.43 24.78
CA LEU A 751 8.49 -21.16 26.20
C LEU A 751 7.21 -21.86 26.68
N ARG A 752 6.12 -21.78 25.90
CA ARG A 752 4.83 -22.44 26.19
C ARG A 752 4.97 -23.96 26.40
N ARG A 753 5.87 -24.60 25.66
CA ARG A 753 6.19 -26.05 25.77
C ARG A 753 7.25 -26.36 26.81
N ASP A 754 8.34 -25.59 26.84
CA ASP A 754 9.51 -25.78 27.73
C ASP A 754 9.13 -25.63 29.23
N PHE A 755 8.01 -24.95 29.51
CA PHE A 755 7.43 -24.71 30.84
C PHE A 755 6.00 -25.24 31.01
N ALA A 756 5.51 -26.08 30.08
CA ALA A 756 4.21 -26.76 30.15
C ALA A 756 3.00 -25.86 30.50
N LEU A 757 2.94 -24.63 29.96
CA LEU A 757 1.94 -23.61 30.36
C LEU A 757 0.49 -23.96 29.98
N ASP A 758 0.30 -24.97 29.14
CA ASP A 758 -1.00 -25.53 28.76
C ASP A 758 -1.51 -26.62 29.73
N ASP A 759 -0.69 -27.07 30.69
CA ASP A 759 -1.03 -28.18 31.58
C ASP A 759 -1.83 -27.73 32.81
N HIS A 760 -3.14 -28.01 32.78
CA HIS A 760 -4.10 -27.69 33.83
C HIS A 760 -3.83 -28.36 35.19
N GLU A 761 -2.93 -29.35 35.29
CA GLU A 761 -2.51 -29.91 36.58
C GLU A 761 -1.53 -28.98 37.34
N THR A 762 -0.94 -27.99 36.67
CA THR A 762 0.08 -27.09 37.25
C THR A 762 -0.44 -25.67 37.51
N LEU A 763 -0.55 -25.29 38.79
CA LEU A 763 -1.01 -23.96 39.23
C LEU A 763 0.10 -22.89 39.25
N THR A 764 1.37 -23.28 39.19
CA THR A 764 2.54 -22.40 39.30
C THR A 764 3.66 -22.84 38.37
N ILE A 765 4.43 -21.90 37.84
CA ILE A 765 5.50 -22.19 36.86
C ILE A 765 6.69 -22.88 37.54
N ASP A 766 6.99 -24.11 37.14
CA ASP A 766 8.20 -24.82 37.57
C ASP A 766 9.47 -24.16 37.01
N ARG A 767 10.46 -23.91 37.90
CA ARG A 767 11.71 -23.19 37.59
C ARG A 767 11.46 -21.76 37.10
N TYR A 768 10.66 -21.01 37.86
CA TYR A 768 10.30 -19.62 37.57
C TYR A 768 11.50 -18.67 37.33
N ASP A 769 12.62 -18.93 38.00
CA ASP A 769 13.90 -18.24 37.78
C ASP A 769 14.45 -18.45 36.35
N VAL A 770 14.38 -19.69 35.84
CA VAL A 770 14.76 -20.03 34.46
C VAL A 770 13.76 -19.45 33.47
N PHE A 771 12.45 -19.48 33.79
CA PHE A 771 11.42 -18.83 32.97
C PHE A 771 11.70 -17.34 32.76
N LEU A 772 12.00 -16.60 33.84
CA LEU A 772 12.33 -15.17 33.76
C LEU A 772 13.60 -14.87 32.95
N VAL A 773 14.57 -15.80 32.90
CA VAL A 773 15.78 -15.68 32.08
C VAL A 773 15.48 -15.94 30.60
N GLU A 774 14.74 -16.99 30.28
CA GLU A 774 14.40 -17.32 28.88
C GLU A 774 13.39 -16.32 28.27
N LEU A 775 12.49 -15.79 29.10
CA LEU A 775 11.64 -14.63 28.80
C LEU A 775 12.48 -13.36 28.51
N ALA A 776 13.61 -13.16 29.21
CA ALA A 776 14.57 -12.08 28.90
C ALA A 776 15.28 -12.32 27.55
N GLY A 777 15.48 -13.58 27.19
CA GLY A 777 16.12 -14.01 25.93
C GLY A 777 15.29 -13.69 24.68
N LEU A 778 13.98 -13.46 24.80
CA LEU A 778 13.08 -13.20 23.67
C LEU A 778 13.58 -12.08 22.73
N LYS A 779 14.15 -10.99 23.27
CA LYS A 779 14.69 -9.88 22.46
C LYS A 779 15.96 -10.21 21.67
N HIS A 780 16.62 -11.33 21.97
CA HIS A 780 17.81 -11.83 21.26
C HIS A 780 17.45 -12.96 20.26
N SER A 781 16.18 -13.34 20.12
CA SER A 781 15.73 -14.43 19.24
C SER A 781 16.22 -14.29 17.79
N PHE A 782 16.38 -13.06 17.30
CA PHE A 782 16.86 -12.77 15.94
C PHE A 782 18.34 -13.14 15.73
N GLU A 783 19.18 -13.02 16.76
CA GLU A 783 20.64 -13.24 16.67
C GLU A 783 20.96 -14.72 16.41
N HIS A 784 20.18 -15.63 17.00
CA HIS A 784 20.30 -17.07 16.77
C HIS A 784 19.95 -17.48 15.32
N VAL A 785 19.03 -16.76 14.66
CA VAL A 785 18.65 -17.02 13.26
C VAL A 785 19.73 -16.55 12.29
N GLU A 786 20.29 -15.35 12.51
CA GLU A 786 21.41 -14.83 11.71
C GLU A 786 22.67 -15.71 11.88
N GLY A 787 22.97 -16.17 13.11
CA GLY A 787 24.06 -17.10 13.40
C GLY A 787 23.92 -18.46 12.69
N GLN A 788 22.72 -19.04 12.64
CA GLN A 788 22.48 -20.30 11.91
C GLN A 788 22.65 -20.13 10.39
N GLN A 789 22.30 -18.98 9.81
CA GLN A 789 22.52 -18.75 8.37
C GLN A 789 24.00 -18.58 8.01
N SER A 790 24.81 -17.90 8.83
CA SER A 790 26.26 -17.85 8.61
C SER A 790 26.91 -19.23 8.67
N ASP A 791 26.46 -20.09 9.59
CA ASP A 791 26.97 -21.44 9.76
C ASP A 791 26.57 -22.37 8.60
N VAL A 792 25.40 -22.16 7.99
CA VAL A 792 24.94 -22.89 6.79
C VAL A 792 25.68 -22.43 5.53
N VAL A 793 25.94 -21.13 5.36
CA VAL A 793 26.77 -20.63 4.25
C VAL A 793 28.21 -21.17 4.37
N ALA A 794 28.82 -21.08 5.55
CA ALA A 794 30.16 -21.61 5.81
C ALA A 794 30.28 -23.14 5.61
N LYS A 795 29.19 -23.90 5.79
CA LYS A 795 29.13 -25.34 5.48
C LYS A 795 28.93 -25.62 3.98
N ASN A 796 28.19 -24.79 3.27
CA ASN A 796 27.98 -24.93 1.82
C ASN A 796 29.23 -24.61 0.99
N ASP A 797 30.06 -23.65 1.43
CA ASP A 797 31.35 -23.33 0.76
C ASP A 797 32.39 -24.47 0.83
N ILE A 798 32.14 -25.51 1.64
CA ILE A 798 32.97 -26.73 1.73
C ILE A 798 32.49 -27.81 0.73
N ALA A 799 31.32 -27.64 0.08
CA ALA A 799 30.64 -28.67 -0.70
C ALA A 799 30.70 -28.48 -2.24
N ALA A 800 31.87 -28.10 -2.79
CA ALA A 800 32.09 -28.03 -4.23
C ALA A 800 32.26 -29.45 -4.86
N PRO A 801 31.51 -29.84 -5.90
CA PRO A 801 31.54 -31.21 -6.44
C PRO A 801 32.69 -31.48 -7.43
N GLU A 802 33.42 -32.59 -7.22
CA GLU A 802 34.46 -33.06 -8.15
C GLU A 802 33.89 -33.49 -9.53
N THR A 803 34.10 -32.67 -10.56
CA THR A 803 33.74 -33.00 -11.94
C THR A 803 34.83 -33.84 -12.63
N LYS A 804 34.76 -35.16 -12.47
CA LYS A 804 35.66 -36.13 -13.12
C LYS A 804 35.58 -36.06 -14.66
N THR A 805 36.62 -35.50 -15.29
CA THR A 805 36.81 -35.50 -16.75
C THR A 805 37.90 -36.50 -17.14
N ILE A 806 37.59 -37.40 -18.09
CA ILE A 806 38.46 -38.52 -18.47
C ILE A 806 39.27 -38.18 -19.73
N ALA A 807 40.59 -37.98 -19.62
CA ALA A 807 41.48 -38.03 -20.79
C ALA A 807 42.93 -38.46 -20.46
N LYS A 808 43.35 -39.53 -21.13
CA LYS A 808 44.69 -40.15 -21.17
C LYS A 808 45.87 -39.15 -21.13
N LYS A 809 46.88 -39.46 -20.31
CA LYS A 809 48.29 -39.36 -20.71
C LYS A 809 49.05 -40.62 -20.31
N ALA A 810 49.89 -41.12 -21.20
CA ALA A 810 50.61 -42.39 -21.05
C ALA A 810 52.13 -42.16 -21.06
N ARG A 811 52.86 -43.17 -20.56
CA ARG A 811 54.32 -43.37 -20.67
C ARG A 811 55.21 -42.39 -19.88
N THR A 812 55.61 -42.86 -18.71
CA THR A 812 57.03 -43.05 -18.32
C THR A 812 58.11 -42.62 -19.32
N ALA A 813 59.18 -41.99 -18.82
CA ALA A 813 60.44 -42.70 -18.51
C ALA A 813 61.54 -41.84 -17.84
N ARG A 814 62.28 -42.47 -16.90
CA ARG A 814 63.67 -42.16 -16.44
C ARG A 814 63.84 -40.83 -15.66
N LYS A 815 64.55 -40.80 -14.51
CA LYS A 815 66.00 -41.01 -14.23
C LYS A 815 66.87 -39.93 -14.93
N THR A 816 67.82 -39.26 -14.27
CA THR A 816 68.50 -39.54 -12.98
C THR A 816 69.23 -38.31 -12.42
N GLN A 817 69.35 -38.20 -11.09
CA GLN A 817 70.43 -37.52 -10.31
C GLN A 817 70.63 -35.99 -10.54
N ALA A 818 71.24 -35.21 -9.63
CA ALA A 818 71.99 -35.54 -8.40
C ALA A 818 71.77 -34.51 -7.26
N ASN A 819 72.21 -34.89 -6.04
CA ASN A 819 73.02 -34.16 -5.05
C ASN A 819 73.40 -32.67 -5.29
N GLU A 820 73.64 -31.80 -4.28
CA GLU A 820 73.70 -31.94 -2.81
C GLU A 820 73.67 -30.57 -2.10
N GLY A 821 73.60 -30.55 -0.76
CA GLY A 821 73.85 -29.36 0.09
C GLY A 821 72.65 -29.00 1.00
N GLN A 822 72.59 -29.24 2.31
CA GLN A 822 73.51 -28.98 3.46
C GLN A 822 73.60 -27.49 3.89
N ILE A 823 73.53 -27.11 5.19
CA ILE A 823 73.00 -27.77 6.42
C ILE A 823 72.93 -26.76 7.61
N ARG A 824 72.04 -26.98 8.61
CA ARG A 824 72.05 -26.46 10.03
C ARG A 824 72.04 -24.92 10.28
N THR A 825 71.13 -24.27 11.05
CA THR A 825 70.56 -24.40 12.44
C THR A 825 71.35 -23.54 13.51
N PRO A 826 70.97 -23.39 14.82
CA PRO A 826 70.42 -22.09 15.31
C PRO A 826 70.88 -21.57 16.72
N ARG A 827 70.18 -20.56 17.28
CA ARG A 827 70.29 -19.94 18.66
C ARG A 827 71.46 -18.93 18.84
N ALA A 828 71.51 -17.99 19.81
CA ALA A 828 70.81 -17.85 21.11
C ALA A 828 70.73 -16.39 21.70
N SER A 829 70.00 -16.24 22.83
CA SER A 829 70.18 -15.32 24.00
C SER A 829 70.16 -13.77 23.92
N THR A 830 69.08 -13.17 24.48
CA THR A 830 68.96 -12.23 25.64
C THR A 830 70.21 -11.67 26.40
N PRO A 831 70.10 -10.70 27.37
CA PRO A 831 69.09 -9.64 27.68
C PRO A 831 69.66 -8.25 28.21
N ARG A 832 68.77 -7.26 28.57
CA ARG A 832 68.78 -6.37 29.81
C ARG A 832 68.63 -4.81 29.69
N ARG A 833 67.72 -4.30 30.56
CA ARG A 833 67.80 -3.14 31.53
C ARG A 833 67.30 -1.71 31.18
N LYS A 834 66.97 -0.99 32.28
CA LYS A 834 66.17 0.26 32.43
C LYS A 834 67.01 1.51 32.76
N ALA A 835 66.52 2.71 32.41
CA ALA A 835 66.55 3.98 33.17
C ALA A 835 65.49 4.96 32.56
N THR A 836 64.72 5.86 33.18
CA THR A 836 64.42 6.32 34.57
C THR A 836 65.19 7.50 35.22
N ASP A 837 64.79 8.75 34.92
CA ASP A 837 64.57 9.87 35.88
C ASP A 837 63.72 11.00 35.21
N LYS A 838 62.62 11.49 35.83
CA LYS A 838 62.42 12.66 36.74
C LYS A 838 62.57 14.07 36.12
N SER A 839 61.48 14.86 36.12
CA SER A 839 61.27 16.04 37.01
C SER A 839 59.99 16.86 36.67
N LYS A 840 59.69 17.89 37.48
CA LYS A 840 58.49 18.79 37.57
C LYS A 840 59.01 20.24 37.84
N PRO A 841 58.23 21.33 38.09
CA PRO A 841 56.77 21.59 38.03
C PRO A 841 56.38 22.94 37.34
N GLY A 842 55.11 23.38 37.48
CA GLY A 842 54.59 24.73 37.18
C GLY A 842 53.21 24.66 36.49
N ILE A 843 52.05 25.21 36.91
CA ILE A 843 51.54 26.24 37.87
C ILE A 843 50.80 27.37 37.10
N ASP A 844 49.56 27.60 37.53
CA ASP A 844 48.61 28.72 37.34
C ASP A 844 48.38 29.35 35.95
N SER A 845 47.18 29.08 35.39
CA SER A 845 46.18 30.08 34.93
C SER A 845 44.83 29.40 34.68
#